data_AF-F8WER6-F1
#
_entry.id   AF-F8WER6-F1
#
_cell.length_a   1.000
_cell.length_b   1.000
_cell.length_c   1.000
_cell.angle_alpha   90.00
_cell.angle_beta   90.00
_cell.angle_gamma   90.00
#
_symmetry.space_group_name_H-M   'P 1'
#
loop_
_entity.id
_entity.type
_entity.pdbx_description
1 polymer ?
#
loop_
_entity_poly.entity_id
_entity_poly.type
_entity_poly.pdbx_seq_one_letter_code
_entity_poly.pdbx_strand_id
1 'polypeptide(L)'
;MASKTKASEALKVVARCRPLSRKEEAAGHEQILTMDVKLGQVTLRNPRAAPGELPKTFTFDAVYDASSKQADLYDETVRPLIDSVLQGFNGTVFAYGQTGTGKTYTMQGTWVEPELRGVIPNAFEHIFTHISRSQNQQYLVRASYLEIYQEEIRDLLSKEPGKRLELKENPETGVYIKDLSSFVTKNVKEIEHVMNLGNQTRAVGSTHMNEVSSRSHAIFIITVECSERGSDGQDHIRVGKLNLVDLAGSERQNKAGPNTAGGAATPSSGGGGGGGGSGGGAGGERPKEASKINLSLSALGNVIAALAGNRSTHIPYRDSKLTRLLQDSLGGNAKTIMVATLGPASHSYDESLSTLRFANRAKNIKNKPRVNEDPKDTLLREFQEEIARLKAQLEKRGMLGKRPRRKSSRRKKAVSAPPGYPEGPVIEAWVAEEEDDNNNNHRPPQPILESALEKNMENYLQEQKERLEEEKAAIQDDRSLVSEEKQKLLEEKEKMLEDLRREQQATELLAAKYKAMESKLLIGGRNIMDHTNEQQKMLELKRQEIAEQKRREREMQQEMMLRDEETMELRGTYTSLQQEVEVKTKKLKKLYAKLQAVKAEIQDQHDEYIRVRQDLEEAQNEQTRELKLKYLIIENFIPPEEKNKIMNRLFLDCEEEQWKFQPLVPAGVLTLSPRLKCSGTISAH
;
A
#
# COMPACT_ATOMS: atom_id res chain seq x y z
N MET A 1 -24.47 -6.65 13.72
CA MET A 1 -23.94 -7.06 12.40
C MET A 1 -22.42 -6.95 12.47
N ALA A 2 -21.66 -7.91 11.94
CA ALA A 2 -20.21 -7.77 11.88
C ALA A 2 -19.84 -6.86 10.69
N SER A 3 -19.21 -5.71 10.98
CA SER A 3 -18.51 -4.94 9.95
C SER A 3 -17.40 -5.82 9.37
N LYS A 4 -17.34 -5.97 8.03
CA LYS A 4 -16.16 -6.56 7.35
C LYS A 4 -14.98 -5.62 7.64
N THR A 5 -14.24 -5.86 8.71
CA THR A 5 -13.00 -5.15 9.01
C THR A 5 -12.08 -5.25 7.80
N LYS A 6 -11.73 -4.11 7.17
CA LYS A 6 -10.77 -4.08 6.05
C LYS A 6 -9.45 -4.66 6.57
N ALA A 7 -9.18 -5.91 6.18
CA ALA A 7 -8.13 -6.71 6.77
C ALA A 7 -6.76 -6.05 6.53
N SER A 8 -6.09 -5.67 7.62
CA SER A 8 -4.71 -5.21 7.54
C SER A 8 -3.79 -6.41 7.39
N GLU A 9 -3.00 -6.45 6.32
CA GLU A 9 -2.00 -7.49 6.08
C GLU A 9 -0.65 -7.02 6.65
N ALA A 10 0.05 -7.89 7.38
CA ALA A 10 1.40 -7.58 7.85
C ALA A 10 2.40 -7.67 6.68
N LEU A 11 3.42 -6.82 6.69
CA LEU A 11 4.52 -6.89 5.73
C LEU A 11 5.30 -8.19 5.96
N LYS A 12 5.39 -9.05 4.93
CA LYS A 12 6.12 -10.31 5.02
C LYS A 12 7.62 -10.05 4.98
N VAL A 13 8.37 -10.62 5.92
CA VAL A 13 9.82 -10.48 6.01
C VAL A 13 10.44 -11.85 6.00
N VAL A 14 11.38 -12.08 5.08
CA VAL A 14 12.17 -13.29 5.00
C VAL A 14 13.66 -12.97 5.07
N ALA A 15 14.44 -13.85 5.69
CA ALA A 15 15.90 -13.68 5.77
C ALA A 15 16.61 -14.68 4.86
N ARG A 16 17.64 -14.24 4.13
CA ARG A 16 18.46 -15.10 3.27
C ARG A 16 19.94 -14.95 3.59
N CYS A 17 20.58 -16.04 3.99
CA CYS A 17 22.03 -16.09 4.20
C CYS A 17 22.70 -16.75 2.99
N ARG A 18 23.65 -16.06 2.34
CA ARG A 18 24.47 -16.68 1.28
C ARG A 18 25.52 -17.64 1.87
N PRO A 19 26.09 -18.57 1.08
CA PRO A 19 27.32 -19.29 1.48
C PRO A 19 28.48 -18.33 1.76
N LEU A 20 29.48 -18.83 2.50
CA LEU A 20 30.79 -18.18 2.59
C LEU A 20 31.40 -18.08 1.19
N SER A 21 32.06 -16.97 0.90
CA SER A 21 32.80 -16.78 -0.34
C SER A 21 34.24 -17.24 -0.17
N ARG A 22 34.88 -17.68 -1.27
CA ARG A 22 36.30 -18.09 -1.28
C ARG A 22 37.25 -17.05 -0.68
N LYS A 23 36.91 -15.76 -0.76
CA LYS A 23 37.70 -14.68 -0.13
C LYS A 23 37.58 -14.69 1.40
N GLU A 24 36.40 -14.99 1.93
CA GLU A 24 36.17 -15.08 3.38
C GLU A 24 36.76 -16.37 3.96
N GLU A 25 36.66 -17.48 3.23
CA GLU A 25 37.30 -18.76 3.57
C GLU A 25 38.83 -18.59 3.61
N ALA A 26 39.43 -18.01 2.56
CA ALA A 26 40.87 -17.75 2.49
C ALA A 26 41.36 -16.74 3.55
N ALA A 27 40.49 -15.83 4.02
CA ALA A 27 40.76 -14.91 5.12
C ALA A 27 40.53 -15.52 6.51
N GLY A 28 40.14 -16.81 6.60
CA GLY A 28 39.89 -17.50 7.87
C GLY A 28 38.69 -16.97 8.65
N HIS A 29 37.69 -16.39 7.99
CA HIS A 29 36.51 -15.87 8.68
C HIS A 29 35.57 -16.99 9.12
N GLU A 30 35.23 -17.01 10.41
CA GLU A 30 34.25 -17.92 10.97
C GLU A 30 32.84 -17.65 10.44
N GLN A 31 32.03 -18.72 10.32
CA GLN A 31 30.59 -18.60 10.14
C GLN A 31 29.92 -18.23 11.46
N ILE A 32 29.24 -17.08 11.49
CA ILE A 32 28.54 -16.52 12.67
C ILE A 32 27.01 -16.62 12.59
N LEU A 33 26.46 -17.05 11.45
CA LEU A 33 25.03 -17.24 11.23
C LEU A 33 24.66 -18.73 11.19
N THR A 34 23.64 -19.07 11.96
CA THR A 34 22.96 -20.38 11.92
C THR A 34 21.49 -20.15 11.57
N MET A 35 20.99 -20.86 10.56
CA MET A 35 19.63 -20.74 10.04
C MET A 35 18.84 -22.00 10.39
N ASP A 36 17.69 -21.87 11.05
CA ASP A 36 16.72 -22.96 11.18
C ASP A 36 15.54 -22.67 10.24
N VAL A 37 15.60 -23.30 9.06
CA VAL A 37 14.60 -23.18 8.00
C VAL A 37 13.21 -23.64 8.47
N LYS A 38 13.13 -24.66 9.34
CA LYS A 38 11.85 -25.22 9.81
C LYS A 38 11.15 -24.33 10.82
N LEU A 39 11.92 -23.61 11.64
CA LEU A 39 11.39 -22.68 12.65
C LEU A 39 11.30 -21.23 12.17
N GLY A 40 11.77 -20.92 10.95
CA GLY A 40 11.86 -19.55 10.46
C GLY A 40 12.85 -18.70 11.27
N GLN A 41 13.91 -19.30 11.83
CA GLN A 41 14.80 -18.65 12.80
C GLN A 41 16.20 -18.37 12.25
N VAL A 42 16.74 -17.21 12.61
CA VAL A 42 18.13 -16.82 12.38
C VAL A 42 18.82 -16.58 13.71
N THR A 43 19.89 -17.33 13.97
CA THR A 43 20.72 -17.17 15.17
C THR A 43 22.08 -16.58 14.78
N LEU A 44 22.41 -15.44 15.38
CA LEU A 44 23.65 -14.69 15.17
C LEU A 44 24.57 -14.81 16.40
N ARG A 45 25.75 -15.41 16.21
CA ARG A 45 26.82 -15.47 17.22
C ARG A 45 27.65 -14.19 17.16
N ASN A 46 27.92 -13.59 18.32
CA ASN A 46 28.91 -12.52 18.45
C ASN A 46 30.32 -13.14 18.54
N PRO A 47 31.23 -12.94 17.56
CA PRO A 47 32.59 -13.50 17.61
C PRO A 47 33.49 -12.79 18.65
N ARG A 48 33.04 -11.65 19.20
CA ARG A 48 33.73 -10.89 20.26
C ARG A 48 33.02 -11.03 21.62
N ALA A 49 32.16 -12.03 21.78
CA ALA A 49 31.39 -12.29 22.99
C ALA A 49 32.28 -12.59 24.20
N ALA A 50 31.86 -12.14 25.37
CA ALA A 50 32.39 -12.66 26.63
C ALA A 50 31.90 -14.11 26.87
N PRO A 51 32.66 -14.96 27.59
CA PRO A 51 32.21 -16.31 27.92
C PRO A 51 30.85 -16.30 28.65
N GLY A 52 29.83 -16.88 28.01
CA GLY A 52 28.46 -16.93 28.53
C GLY A 52 27.46 -15.96 27.88
N GLU A 53 27.87 -15.04 27.00
CA GLU A 53 26.94 -14.24 26.19
C GLU A 53 26.18 -15.16 25.22
N LEU A 54 24.84 -15.16 25.30
CA LEU A 54 24.01 -16.01 24.44
C LEU A 54 23.89 -15.42 23.02
N PRO A 55 23.88 -16.27 21.97
CA PRO A 55 23.58 -15.84 20.60
C PRO A 55 22.22 -15.14 20.49
N LYS A 56 22.11 -14.20 19.54
CA LYS A 56 20.87 -13.45 19.30
C LYS A 56 20.02 -14.16 18.26
N THR A 57 18.81 -14.55 18.63
CA THR A 57 17.87 -15.28 17.75
C THR A 57 16.71 -14.38 17.31
N PHE A 58 16.41 -14.41 16.02
CA PHE A 58 15.31 -13.68 15.38
C PHE A 58 14.38 -14.68 14.68
N THR A 59 13.10 -14.33 14.53
CA THR A 59 12.09 -15.16 13.83
C THR A 59 11.38 -14.35 12.76
N PHE A 60 11.25 -14.93 11.57
CA PHE A 60 10.73 -14.33 10.34
C PHE A 60 9.65 -15.22 9.72
N ASP A 61 8.98 -14.75 8.65
CA ASP A 61 7.93 -15.53 7.97
C ASP A 61 8.51 -16.79 7.29
N ALA A 62 9.72 -16.68 6.75
CA ALA A 62 10.55 -17.78 6.25
C ALA A 62 12.04 -17.42 6.34
N VAL A 63 12.93 -18.42 6.34
CA VAL A 63 14.38 -18.19 6.29
C VAL A 63 15.05 -19.16 5.32
N TYR A 64 16.00 -18.63 4.55
CA TYR A 64 16.71 -19.31 3.48
C TYR A 64 18.21 -19.36 3.81
N ASP A 65 18.76 -20.55 3.87
CA ASP A 65 20.15 -20.80 4.20
C ASP A 65 21.06 -20.86 2.95
N ALA A 66 22.33 -21.22 3.14
CA ALA A 66 23.30 -21.33 2.06
C ALA A 66 23.00 -22.46 1.04
N SER A 67 22.11 -23.40 1.38
CA SER A 67 21.68 -24.49 0.48
C SER A 67 20.42 -24.14 -0.33
N SER A 68 19.71 -23.08 0.06
CA SER A 68 18.41 -22.69 -0.50
C SER A 68 18.53 -22.10 -1.91
N LYS A 69 17.80 -22.69 -2.85
CA LYS A 69 17.79 -22.31 -4.28
C LYS A 69 17.03 -21.00 -4.51
N GLN A 70 17.13 -20.47 -5.74
CA GLN A 70 16.30 -19.34 -6.17
C GLN A 70 14.81 -19.72 -6.28
N ALA A 71 14.53 -20.95 -6.75
CA ALA A 71 13.19 -21.49 -6.89
C ALA A 71 12.46 -21.55 -5.54
N ASP A 72 13.12 -22.06 -4.50
CA ASP A 72 12.55 -22.18 -3.14
C ASP A 72 12.01 -20.84 -2.63
N LEU A 73 12.84 -19.78 -2.70
CA LEU A 73 12.43 -18.42 -2.32
C LEU A 73 11.33 -17.86 -3.22
N TYR A 74 11.39 -18.13 -4.53
CA TYR A 74 10.39 -17.64 -5.46
C TYR A 74 9.03 -18.30 -5.25
N ASP A 75 8.97 -19.62 -5.19
CA ASP A 75 7.73 -20.41 -5.13
C ASP A 75 7.02 -20.32 -3.77
N GLU A 76 7.78 -20.34 -2.66
CA GLU A 76 7.20 -20.25 -1.32
C GLU A 76 6.76 -18.81 -0.97
N THR A 77 7.64 -17.83 -1.21
CA THR A 77 7.45 -16.47 -0.71
C THR A 77 6.88 -15.51 -1.75
N VAL A 78 7.40 -15.53 -2.99
CA VAL A 78 7.12 -14.46 -3.98
C VAL A 78 5.94 -14.78 -4.90
N ARG A 79 5.78 -16.03 -5.33
CA ARG A 79 4.70 -16.48 -6.24
C ARG A 79 3.30 -15.99 -5.80
N PRO A 80 2.88 -16.12 -4.52
CA PRO A 80 1.58 -15.61 -4.06
C PRO A 80 1.40 -14.08 -4.16
N LEU A 81 2.51 -13.32 -4.15
CA LEU A 81 2.48 -11.88 -4.40
C LEU A 81 2.24 -11.59 -5.88
N ILE A 82 2.90 -12.33 -6.78
CA ILE A 82 2.71 -12.18 -8.23
C ILE A 82 1.27 -12.55 -8.62
N ASP A 83 0.73 -13.63 -8.05
CA ASP A 83 -0.68 -14.01 -8.21
C ASP A 83 -1.63 -12.87 -7.76
N SER A 84 -1.30 -12.19 -6.66
CA SER A 84 -2.06 -11.04 -6.18
C SER A 84 -1.96 -9.85 -7.16
N VAL A 85 -0.81 -9.60 -7.77
CA VAL A 85 -0.66 -8.53 -8.78
C VAL A 85 -1.48 -8.84 -10.03
N LEU A 86 -1.49 -10.09 -10.50
CA LEU A 86 -2.30 -10.53 -11.63
C LEU A 86 -3.82 -10.38 -11.37
N GLN A 87 -4.23 -10.43 -10.09
CA GLN A 87 -5.60 -10.12 -9.64
C GLN A 87 -5.90 -8.62 -9.49
N GLY A 88 -4.93 -7.73 -9.70
CA GLY A 88 -5.10 -6.27 -9.61
C GLY A 88 -4.69 -5.63 -8.29
N PHE A 89 -3.97 -6.33 -7.40
CA PHE A 89 -3.36 -5.70 -6.23
C PHE A 89 -2.03 -5.01 -6.59
N ASN A 90 -1.63 -4.01 -5.81
CA ASN A 90 -0.24 -3.55 -5.81
C ASN A 90 0.63 -4.55 -5.04
N GLY A 91 1.83 -4.83 -5.56
CA GLY A 91 2.83 -5.70 -4.97
C GLY A 91 4.19 -5.04 -4.93
N THR A 92 4.99 -5.32 -3.90
CA THR A 92 6.39 -4.87 -3.83
C THR A 92 7.27 -5.97 -3.25
N VAL A 93 8.38 -6.28 -3.92
CA VAL A 93 9.50 -7.07 -3.37
C VAL A 93 10.71 -6.17 -3.29
N PHE A 94 11.33 -6.04 -2.12
CA PHE A 94 12.58 -5.31 -1.97
C PHE A 94 13.65 -6.12 -1.24
N ALA A 95 14.87 -6.12 -1.78
CA ALA A 95 16.03 -6.73 -1.14
C ALA A 95 16.81 -5.67 -0.33
N TYR A 96 17.17 -5.99 0.92
CA TYR A 96 17.85 -5.09 1.85
C TYR A 96 18.96 -5.82 2.62
N GLY A 97 20.09 -5.14 2.84
CA GLY A 97 21.25 -5.66 3.57
C GLY A 97 22.56 -5.07 3.06
N GLN A 98 23.69 -5.50 3.64
CA GLN A 98 25.03 -5.02 3.28
C GLN A 98 25.38 -5.34 1.80
N THR A 99 26.25 -4.56 1.16
CA THR A 99 26.84 -4.88 -0.16
C THR A 99 27.51 -6.26 -0.15
N GLY A 100 27.38 -7.00 -1.25
CA GLY A 100 27.92 -8.36 -1.35
C GLY A 100 27.17 -9.44 -0.54
N THR A 101 26.08 -9.13 0.18
CA THR A 101 25.26 -10.15 0.88
C THR A 101 24.29 -10.91 -0.02
N GLY A 102 24.07 -10.44 -1.26
CA GLY A 102 23.24 -11.15 -2.26
C GLY A 102 21.94 -10.47 -2.66
N LYS A 103 21.76 -9.16 -2.45
CA LYS A 103 20.58 -8.39 -2.91
C LYS A 103 20.32 -8.56 -4.41
N THR A 104 21.24 -8.11 -5.25
CA THR A 104 21.17 -8.24 -6.72
C THR A 104 21.13 -9.69 -7.20
N TYR A 105 21.81 -10.61 -6.50
CA TYR A 105 21.72 -12.05 -6.79
C TYR A 105 20.31 -12.62 -6.51
N THR A 106 19.62 -12.12 -5.49
CA THR A 106 18.24 -12.50 -5.21
C THR A 106 17.27 -11.87 -6.19
N MET A 107 17.45 -10.58 -6.53
CA MET A 107 16.53 -9.86 -7.41
C MET A 107 16.72 -10.23 -8.89
N GLN A 108 17.95 -10.22 -9.41
CA GLN A 108 18.25 -10.54 -10.81
C GLN A 108 18.75 -11.98 -10.98
N GLY A 109 19.72 -12.40 -10.16
CA GLY A 109 20.40 -13.69 -10.32
C GLY A 109 21.18 -13.80 -11.63
N THR A 110 21.34 -15.02 -12.14
CA THR A 110 21.98 -15.29 -13.43
C THR A 110 20.92 -15.63 -14.48
N TRP A 111 20.87 -14.90 -15.58
CA TRP A 111 19.85 -15.07 -16.64
C TRP A 111 20.03 -16.35 -17.46
N VAL A 112 21.29 -16.72 -17.70
CA VAL A 112 21.73 -17.84 -18.54
C VAL A 112 21.40 -19.21 -17.92
N GLU A 113 21.46 -19.30 -16.59
CA GLU A 113 21.27 -20.54 -15.84
C GLU A 113 19.88 -20.53 -15.16
N PRO A 114 18.90 -21.33 -15.62
CA PRO A 114 17.52 -21.28 -15.11
C PRO A 114 17.41 -21.46 -13.59
N GLU A 115 18.23 -22.33 -12.99
CA GLU A 115 18.26 -22.56 -11.54
C GLU A 115 18.79 -21.36 -10.72
N LEU A 116 19.53 -20.44 -11.37
CA LEU A 116 20.15 -19.27 -10.75
C LEU A 116 19.41 -17.96 -11.08
N ARG A 117 18.32 -18.00 -11.86
CA ARG A 117 17.44 -16.85 -12.13
C ARG A 117 16.82 -16.31 -10.84
N GLY A 118 16.94 -15.01 -10.61
CA GLY A 118 16.37 -14.34 -9.43
C GLY A 118 14.87 -14.06 -9.54
N VAL A 119 14.36 -13.25 -8.60
CA VAL A 119 12.94 -12.88 -8.50
C VAL A 119 12.40 -12.23 -9.78
N ILE A 120 13.16 -11.33 -10.40
CA ILE A 120 12.72 -10.55 -11.57
C ILE A 120 12.51 -11.44 -12.81
N PRO A 121 13.49 -12.24 -13.30
CA PRO A 121 13.26 -13.15 -14.42
C PRO A 121 12.13 -14.15 -14.16
N ASN A 122 12.03 -14.72 -12.95
CA ASN A 122 10.97 -15.65 -12.62
C ASN A 122 9.58 -14.97 -12.57
N ALA A 123 9.50 -13.70 -12.16
CA ALA A 123 8.28 -12.90 -12.27
C ALA A 123 7.87 -12.65 -13.73
N PHE A 124 8.81 -12.40 -14.65
CA PHE A 124 8.49 -12.25 -16.07
C PHE A 124 7.88 -13.53 -16.65
N GLU A 125 8.56 -14.67 -16.45
CA GLU A 125 8.09 -15.99 -16.89
C GLU A 125 6.70 -16.30 -16.31
N HIS A 126 6.49 -16.05 -15.02
CA HIS A 126 5.22 -16.31 -14.35
C HIS A 126 4.07 -15.44 -14.89
N ILE A 127 4.28 -14.14 -15.06
CA ILE A 127 3.27 -13.20 -15.58
C ILE A 127 2.84 -13.61 -17.00
N PHE A 128 3.78 -13.83 -17.92
CA PHE A 128 3.44 -14.21 -19.30
C PHE A 128 2.93 -15.66 -19.42
N THR A 129 3.34 -16.57 -18.53
CA THR A 129 2.75 -17.92 -18.43
C THR A 129 1.30 -17.87 -17.91
N HIS A 130 0.96 -16.95 -17.01
CA HIS A 130 -0.43 -16.74 -16.58
C HIS A 130 -1.28 -16.20 -17.74
N ILE A 131 -0.82 -15.12 -18.39
CA ILE A 131 -1.52 -14.46 -19.51
C ILE A 131 -1.75 -15.40 -20.70
N SER A 132 -0.81 -16.30 -21.00
CA SER A 132 -0.97 -17.30 -22.07
C SER A 132 -1.89 -18.46 -21.72
N ARG A 133 -2.28 -18.62 -20.45
CA ARG A 133 -3.17 -19.69 -19.96
C ARG A 133 -4.56 -19.19 -19.57
N SER A 134 -4.72 -17.89 -19.33
CA SER A 134 -6.02 -17.24 -19.10
C SER A 134 -6.90 -17.29 -20.36
N GLN A 135 -8.22 -17.36 -20.16
CA GLN A 135 -9.24 -17.31 -21.20
C GLN A 135 -10.27 -16.23 -20.84
N ASN A 136 -10.89 -15.59 -21.83
CA ASN A 136 -11.88 -14.52 -21.66
C ASN A 136 -11.39 -13.26 -20.92
N GLN A 137 -10.07 -13.07 -20.82
CA GLN A 137 -9.40 -11.94 -20.18
C GLN A 137 -8.40 -11.34 -21.17
N GLN A 138 -8.30 -10.01 -21.22
CA GLN A 138 -7.34 -9.27 -22.03
C GLN A 138 -6.31 -8.59 -21.11
N TYR A 139 -5.04 -8.64 -21.48
CA TYR A 139 -3.95 -8.10 -20.67
C TYR A 139 -3.10 -7.09 -21.43
N LEU A 140 -2.72 -6.01 -20.73
CA LEU A 140 -1.71 -5.05 -21.18
C LEU A 140 -0.61 -4.94 -20.11
N VAL A 141 0.58 -5.41 -20.45
CA VAL A 141 1.76 -5.35 -19.57
C VAL A 141 2.67 -4.20 -20.02
N ARG A 142 3.07 -3.35 -19.07
CA ARG A 142 4.01 -2.27 -19.27
C ARG A 142 5.15 -2.32 -18.26
N ALA A 143 6.37 -2.06 -18.72
CA ALA A 143 7.57 -2.01 -17.89
C ALA A 143 8.19 -0.61 -17.86
N SER A 144 8.65 -0.19 -16.68
CA SER A 144 9.43 1.02 -16.45
C SER A 144 10.62 0.68 -15.56
N TYR A 145 11.80 1.26 -15.80
CA TYR A 145 12.99 0.98 -14.99
C TYR A 145 13.72 2.27 -14.63
N LEU A 146 13.97 2.48 -13.34
CA LEU A 146 14.56 3.71 -12.81
C LEU A 146 15.62 3.42 -11.76
N GLU A 147 16.47 4.42 -11.56
CA GLU A 147 17.49 4.47 -10.52
C GLU A 147 17.28 5.71 -9.63
N ILE A 148 17.46 5.54 -8.32
CA ILE A 148 17.59 6.64 -7.36
C ILE A 148 19.05 6.69 -6.92
N TYR A 149 19.74 7.78 -7.25
CA TYR A 149 21.14 8.02 -6.92
C TYR A 149 21.33 9.46 -6.44
N GLN A 150 21.96 9.63 -5.28
CA GLN A 150 22.16 10.94 -4.63
C GLN A 150 20.87 11.80 -4.45
N GLU A 151 19.73 11.15 -4.18
CA GLU A 151 18.37 11.75 -4.11
C GLU A 151 17.83 12.31 -5.45
N GLU A 152 18.45 11.95 -6.58
CA GLU A 152 17.95 12.24 -7.92
C GLU A 152 17.38 10.97 -8.56
N ILE A 153 16.24 11.10 -9.24
CA ILE A 153 15.58 10.03 -9.98
C ILE A 153 16.04 10.09 -11.44
N ARG A 154 16.54 8.96 -11.93
CA ARG A 154 17.00 8.76 -13.30
C ARG A 154 16.18 7.67 -13.98
N ASP A 155 15.72 7.94 -15.18
CA ASP A 155 15.12 6.94 -16.05
C ASP A 155 16.22 6.12 -16.72
N LEU A 156 16.19 4.79 -16.56
CA LEU A 156 17.19 3.90 -17.16
C LEU A 156 16.86 3.53 -18.61
N LEU A 157 15.64 3.82 -19.08
CA LEU A 157 15.13 3.48 -20.41
C LEU A 157 14.94 4.72 -21.32
N SER A 158 15.13 5.92 -20.77
CA SER A 158 15.11 7.17 -21.53
C SER A 158 16.25 7.25 -22.56
N LYS A 159 15.94 7.79 -23.74
CA LYS A 159 16.93 8.15 -24.77
C LYS A 159 17.67 9.45 -24.47
N GLU A 160 17.19 10.22 -23.50
CA GLU A 160 17.77 11.50 -23.05
C GLU A 160 18.45 11.29 -21.69
N PRO A 161 19.75 10.93 -21.66
CA PRO A 161 20.49 10.78 -20.40
C PRO A 161 20.64 12.15 -19.72
N GLY A 162 20.27 12.22 -18.45
CA GLY A 162 20.40 13.44 -17.62
C GLY A 162 19.11 14.23 -17.39
N LYS A 163 17.97 13.87 -18.02
CA LYS A 163 16.67 14.45 -17.65
C LYS A 163 16.33 14.09 -16.20
N ARG A 164 16.26 15.10 -15.32
CA ARG A 164 15.80 14.94 -13.93
C ARG A 164 14.30 14.70 -13.90
N LEU A 165 13.86 13.65 -13.21
CA LEU A 165 12.44 13.35 -13.03
C LEU A 165 11.90 13.81 -11.66
N GLU A 166 10.66 14.27 -11.66
CA GLU A 166 9.98 14.79 -10.48
C GLU A 166 8.98 13.79 -9.89
N LEU A 167 8.89 13.74 -8.57
CA LEU A 167 7.80 13.06 -7.86
C LEU A 167 6.59 13.97 -7.75
N LYS A 168 5.45 13.47 -8.23
CA LYS A 168 4.13 14.07 -8.08
C LYS A 168 3.21 13.14 -7.31
N GLU A 169 2.11 13.69 -6.82
CA GLU A 169 1.12 12.99 -6.00
C GLU A 169 -0.25 13.31 -6.57
N ASN A 170 -1.08 12.29 -6.75
CA ASN A 170 -2.46 12.38 -7.22
C ASN A 170 -3.36 11.64 -6.20
N PRO A 171 -4.50 12.21 -5.76
CA PRO A 171 -5.42 11.57 -4.83
C PRO A 171 -5.90 10.16 -5.24
N GLU A 172 -5.96 9.86 -6.53
CA GLU A 172 -6.43 8.58 -7.08
C GLU A 172 -5.30 7.57 -7.29
N THR A 173 -4.20 7.99 -7.93
CA THR A 173 -3.09 7.11 -8.33
C THR A 173 -1.90 7.08 -7.36
N GLY A 174 -1.94 7.88 -6.29
CA GLY A 174 -0.88 7.95 -5.27
C GLY A 174 0.35 8.73 -5.74
N VAL A 175 1.54 8.34 -5.25
CA VAL A 175 2.81 8.94 -5.65
C VAL A 175 3.29 8.33 -6.97
N TYR A 176 3.58 9.19 -7.96
CA TYR A 176 4.07 8.79 -9.27
C TYR A 176 5.23 9.69 -9.72
N ILE A 177 5.99 9.20 -10.71
CA ILE A 177 7.08 9.96 -11.33
C ILE A 177 6.57 10.58 -12.62
N LYS A 178 6.65 11.90 -12.73
CA LYS A 178 6.24 12.64 -13.93
C LYS A 178 7.23 12.36 -15.06
N ASP A 179 6.72 12.11 -16.26
CA ASP A 179 7.48 11.81 -17.48
C ASP A 179 8.42 10.58 -17.41
N LEU A 180 8.19 9.63 -16.49
CA LEU A 180 8.89 8.34 -16.49
C LEU A 180 8.47 7.52 -17.72
N SER A 181 9.43 7.02 -18.49
CA SER A 181 9.15 6.20 -19.66
C SER A 181 8.53 4.85 -19.27
N SER A 182 7.65 4.33 -20.14
CA SER A 182 6.98 3.05 -19.93
C SER A 182 6.79 2.36 -21.28
N PHE A 183 7.24 1.10 -21.36
CA PHE A 183 7.29 0.31 -22.57
C PHE A 183 6.28 -0.82 -22.50
N VAL A 184 5.44 -0.96 -23.53
CA VAL A 184 4.53 -2.10 -23.67
C VAL A 184 5.34 -3.35 -24.01
N THR A 185 5.10 -4.45 -23.32
CA THR A 185 5.80 -5.73 -23.51
C THR A 185 4.81 -6.86 -23.68
N LYS A 186 4.91 -7.63 -24.76
CA LYS A 186 3.95 -8.68 -25.16
C LYS A 186 4.39 -10.10 -24.80
N ASN A 187 5.65 -10.28 -24.42
CA ASN A 187 6.24 -11.57 -24.07
C ASN A 187 7.50 -11.38 -23.21
N VAL A 188 8.01 -12.49 -22.67
CA VAL A 188 9.20 -12.52 -21.78
C VAL A 188 10.43 -11.89 -22.45
N LYS A 189 10.66 -12.12 -23.74
CA LYS A 189 11.85 -11.59 -24.45
C LYS A 189 11.81 -10.07 -24.59
N GLU A 190 10.63 -9.48 -24.77
CA GLU A 190 10.46 -8.02 -24.84
C GLU A 190 10.75 -7.35 -23.49
N ILE A 191 10.23 -7.90 -22.38
CA ILE A 191 10.48 -7.33 -21.04
C ILE A 191 11.92 -7.57 -20.56
N GLU A 192 12.52 -8.71 -20.93
CA GLU A 192 13.95 -8.99 -20.75
C GLU A 192 14.82 -8.00 -21.54
N HIS A 193 14.45 -7.66 -22.78
CA HIS A 193 15.16 -6.64 -23.56
C HIS A 193 15.08 -5.25 -22.91
N VAL A 194 13.90 -4.85 -22.40
CA VAL A 194 13.74 -3.60 -21.63
C VAL A 194 14.65 -3.59 -20.39
N MET A 195 14.71 -4.69 -19.64
CA MET A 195 15.59 -4.78 -18.47
C MET A 195 17.08 -4.74 -18.85
N ASN A 196 17.48 -5.43 -19.91
CA ASN A 196 18.86 -5.43 -20.40
C ASN A 196 19.29 -4.03 -20.87
N LEU A 197 18.42 -3.27 -21.54
CA LEU A 197 18.68 -1.88 -21.90
C LEU A 197 18.95 -1.02 -20.64
N GLY A 198 18.07 -1.09 -19.64
CA GLY A 198 18.26 -0.31 -18.42
C GLY A 198 19.48 -0.73 -17.58
N ASN A 199 19.81 -2.02 -17.56
CA ASN A 199 21.06 -2.52 -16.96
C ASN A 199 22.30 -1.96 -17.69
N GLN A 200 22.28 -1.85 -19.01
CA GLN A 200 23.38 -1.22 -19.79
C GLN A 200 23.51 0.26 -19.46
N THR A 201 22.41 1.02 -19.43
CA THR A 201 22.40 2.44 -19.02
C THR A 201 23.00 2.61 -17.62
N ARG A 202 22.59 1.75 -16.66
CA ARG A 202 23.10 1.74 -15.28
C ARG A 202 24.60 1.44 -15.21
N ALA A 203 25.08 0.49 -16.03
CA ALA A 203 26.50 0.14 -16.10
C ALA A 203 27.36 1.27 -16.67
N VAL A 204 26.92 1.97 -17.72
CA VAL A 204 27.64 3.14 -18.28
C VAL A 204 27.78 4.25 -17.23
N GLY A 205 26.74 4.47 -16.41
CA GLY A 205 26.80 5.38 -15.27
C GLY A 205 27.85 5.00 -14.21
N SER A 206 28.15 3.70 -14.05
CA SER A 206 29.18 3.22 -13.11
C SER A 206 30.61 3.39 -13.62
N THR A 207 30.83 3.22 -14.93
CA THR A 207 32.18 3.33 -15.54
C THR A 207 32.80 4.72 -15.45
N HIS A 208 32.02 5.75 -15.07
CA HIS A 208 32.45 7.14 -15.05
C HIS A 208 32.97 7.66 -13.69
N MET A 209 33.28 6.75 -12.73
CA MET A 209 34.11 6.91 -11.50
C MET A 209 33.51 6.31 -10.19
N ASN A 210 32.91 5.10 -10.15
CA ASN A 210 32.87 4.22 -8.95
C ASN A 210 32.06 2.92 -9.18
N GLU A 211 32.12 1.97 -8.22
CA GLU A 211 31.25 0.78 -8.14
C GLU A 211 29.79 1.16 -7.75
N VAL A 212 29.09 1.85 -8.65
CA VAL A 212 27.80 2.54 -8.40
C VAL A 212 26.64 1.61 -8.01
N SER A 213 26.67 0.33 -8.38
CA SER A 213 25.58 -0.62 -8.06
C SER A 213 25.35 -0.82 -6.56
N SER A 214 26.38 -0.62 -5.73
CA SER A 214 26.30 -0.63 -4.26
C SER A 214 25.70 0.66 -3.67
N ARG A 215 25.57 1.72 -4.47
CA ARG A 215 25.31 3.11 -4.05
C ARG A 215 24.01 3.71 -4.58
N SER A 216 23.28 2.97 -5.40
CA SER A 216 22.02 3.42 -5.99
C SER A 216 20.92 2.37 -5.79
N HIS A 217 19.68 2.84 -5.67
CA HIS A 217 18.50 1.96 -5.61
C HIS A 217 17.94 1.80 -7.01
N ALA A 218 17.74 0.57 -7.46
CA ALA A 218 17.09 0.30 -8.74
C ALA A 218 15.68 -0.23 -8.50
N ILE A 219 14.70 0.34 -9.21
CA ILE A 219 13.28 -0.04 -9.11
C ILE A 219 12.77 -0.40 -10.49
N PHE A 220 12.57 -1.70 -10.74
CA PHE A 220 11.89 -2.20 -11.93
C PHE A 220 10.39 -2.29 -11.63
N ILE A 221 9.56 -1.61 -12.42
CA ILE A 221 8.12 -1.52 -12.23
C ILE A 221 7.43 -2.24 -13.37
N ILE A 222 6.57 -3.21 -13.04
CA ILE A 222 5.66 -3.87 -13.98
C ILE A 222 4.24 -3.41 -13.65
N THR A 223 3.55 -2.80 -14.61
CA THR A 223 2.12 -2.53 -14.53
C THR A 223 1.40 -3.57 -15.38
N VAL A 224 0.48 -4.31 -14.79
CA VAL A 224 -0.38 -5.30 -15.46
C VAL A 224 -1.81 -4.78 -15.39
N GLU A 225 -2.36 -4.41 -16.54
CA GLU A 225 -3.78 -4.13 -16.69
C GLU A 225 -4.48 -5.38 -17.20
N CYS A 226 -5.61 -5.73 -16.59
CA CYS A 226 -6.46 -6.85 -16.95
C CYS A 226 -7.88 -6.32 -17.20
N SER A 227 -8.42 -6.56 -18.39
CA SER A 227 -9.84 -6.38 -18.71
C SER A 227 -10.51 -7.74 -18.76
N GLU A 228 -11.59 -7.90 -18.01
CA GLU A 228 -12.37 -9.14 -17.93
C GLU A 228 -13.85 -8.85 -18.16
N ARG A 229 -14.49 -9.58 -19.06
CA ARG A 229 -15.91 -9.37 -19.32
C ARG A 229 -16.76 -10.00 -18.22
N GLY A 230 -17.45 -9.16 -17.46
CA GLY A 230 -18.31 -9.54 -16.36
C GLY A 230 -19.58 -10.27 -16.79
N SER A 231 -20.28 -10.86 -15.82
CA SER A 231 -21.57 -11.52 -16.02
C SER A 231 -22.71 -10.54 -16.36
N ASP A 232 -22.50 -9.24 -16.14
CA ASP A 232 -23.32 -8.13 -16.62
C ASP A 232 -23.06 -7.77 -18.09
N GLY A 233 -22.06 -8.39 -18.72
CA GLY A 233 -21.67 -8.16 -20.11
C GLY A 233 -20.82 -6.90 -20.33
N GLN A 234 -20.44 -6.19 -19.27
CA GLN A 234 -19.50 -5.06 -19.29
C GLN A 234 -18.05 -5.53 -19.10
N ASP A 235 -17.08 -4.72 -19.50
CA ASP A 235 -15.66 -5.02 -19.34
C ASP A 235 -15.14 -4.39 -18.04
N HIS A 236 -14.77 -5.23 -17.07
CA HIS A 236 -14.27 -4.81 -15.75
C HIS A 236 -12.74 -4.68 -15.80
N ILE A 237 -12.21 -3.53 -15.39
CA ILE A 237 -10.76 -3.24 -15.51
C ILE A 237 -10.08 -3.28 -14.14
N ARG A 238 -9.00 -4.06 -14.05
CA ARG A 238 -8.15 -4.20 -12.87
C ARG A 238 -6.70 -3.84 -13.19
N VAL A 239 -6.02 -3.15 -12.28
CA VAL A 239 -4.64 -2.69 -12.47
C VAL A 239 -3.73 -3.13 -11.33
N GLY A 240 -2.88 -4.11 -11.60
CA GLY A 240 -1.81 -4.53 -10.67
C GLY A 240 -0.51 -3.79 -10.95
N LYS A 241 0.14 -3.24 -9.92
CA LYS A 241 1.47 -2.64 -10.02
C LYS A 241 2.47 -3.39 -9.15
N LEU A 242 3.47 -4.02 -9.77
CA LEU A 242 4.56 -4.71 -9.12
C LEU A 242 5.83 -3.85 -9.12
N ASN A 243 6.36 -3.52 -7.94
CA ASN A 243 7.67 -2.89 -7.79
C ASN A 243 8.70 -3.94 -7.36
N LEU A 244 9.77 -4.11 -8.13
CA LEU A 244 10.89 -5.01 -7.86
C LEU A 244 12.13 -4.16 -7.59
N VAL A 245 12.54 -4.12 -6.31
CA VAL A 245 13.48 -3.14 -5.78
C VAL A 245 14.78 -3.81 -5.35
N ASP A 246 15.90 -3.39 -5.93
CA ASP A 246 17.26 -3.73 -5.51
C ASP A 246 17.87 -2.48 -4.85
N LEU A 247 17.93 -2.47 -3.52
CA LEU A 247 18.42 -1.32 -2.75
C LEU A 247 19.96 -1.24 -2.75
N ALA A 248 20.48 -0.07 -2.41
CA ALA A 248 21.90 0.14 -2.10
C ALA A 248 22.37 -0.67 -0.86
N GLY A 249 23.68 -0.72 -0.63
CA GLY A 249 24.28 -1.28 0.57
C GLY A 249 23.83 -0.57 1.85
N SER A 250 23.51 -1.34 2.89
CA SER A 250 23.12 -0.80 4.22
C SER A 250 24.32 -0.38 5.08
N GLU A 251 25.55 -0.63 4.64
CA GLU A 251 26.76 -0.44 5.44
C GLU A 251 27.11 1.02 5.71
N ARG A 252 27.60 1.26 6.94
CA ARG A 252 28.11 2.57 7.35
C ARG A 252 29.54 2.76 6.86
N GLN A 253 29.84 3.92 6.27
CA GLN A 253 31.12 4.17 5.60
C GLN A 253 32.34 4.25 6.54
N ASN A 254 32.16 4.25 7.86
CA ASN A 254 33.24 4.26 8.86
C ASN A 254 34.18 3.03 8.78
N LYS A 255 33.89 2.01 7.97
CA LYS A 255 34.79 0.87 7.69
C LYS A 255 35.75 1.07 6.51
N ALA A 256 35.67 2.18 5.77
CA ALA A 256 36.64 2.55 4.72
C ALA A 256 37.80 3.38 5.28
N GLY A 257 38.60 2.78 6.18
CA GLY A 257 39.85 3.39 6.65
C GLY A 257 40.88 3.54 5.50
N PRO A 258 41.75 4.57 5.53
CA PRO A 258 42.75 4.80 4.49
C PRO A 258 43.88 3.77 4.59
N ASN A 259 43.75 2.63 3.90
CA ASN A 259 44.76 1.59 3.94
C ASN A 259 45.99 1.93 3.09
N THR A 260 47.11 2.00 3.80
CA THR A 260 48.44 1.49 3.39
C THR A 260 49.15 2.12 2.19
N ALA A 261 49.91 3.18 2.49
CA ALA A 261 51.31 3.25 2.03
C ALA A 261 52.18 3.54 3.27
N GLY A 262 53.28 2.80 3.45
CA GLY A 262 54.08 2.84 4.68
C GLY A 262 55.00 4.07 4.79
N GLY A 263 55.29 4.48 6.02
CA GLY A 263 56.26 5.55 6.32
C GLY A 263 56.15 5.99 7.78
N ALA A 264 57.13 5.65 8.60
CA ALA A 264 57.17 6.09 10.00
C ALA A 264 57.57 7.57 10.09
N ALA A 265 56.88 8.34 10.94
CA ALA A 265 57.33 9.65 11.38
C ALA A 265 56.84 9.93 12.82
N THR A 266 57.76 10.37 13.67
CA THR A 266 57.58 10.73 15.08
C THR A 266 56.77 12.03 15.28
N PRO A 267 56.13 12.23 16.45
CA PRO A 267 55.47 13.48 16.77
C PRO A 267 56.48 14.54 17.25
N SER A 268 56.37 15.77 16.75
CA SER A 268 57.05 16.94 17.30
C SER A 268 56.07 18.10 17.50
N SER A 269 56.18 18.73 18.67
CA SER A 269 55.39 19.86 19.17
C SER A 269 55.53 21.15 18.33
N GLY A 270 54.44 21.93 18.20
CA GLY A 270 54.48 23.29 17.63
C GLY A 270 53.16 24.05 17.77
N GLY A 271 53.13 25.11 18.58
CA GLY A 271 51.91 25.80 19.05
C GLY A 271 51.06 26.58 18.02
N GLY A 272 49.85 26.96 18.47
CA GLY A 272 49.30 28.30 18.26
C GLY A 272 47.99 28.46 17.46
N GLY A 273 47.10 29.32 17.96
CA GLY A 273 46.16 30.12 17.15
C GLY A 273 44.73 29.60 16.97
N GLY A 274 43.75 30.30 17.57
CA GLY A 274 42.32 30.00 17.45
C GLY A 274 41.62 30.55 16.20
N GLY A 275 40.28 30.57 16.23
CA GLY A 275 39.43 31.23 15.22
C GLY A 275 38.42 30.31 14.51
N GLY A 276 37.12 30.63 14.57
CA GLY A 276 36.00 29.79 14.12
C GLY A 276 35.49 29.99 12.69
N GLY A 277 34.48 29.19 12.29
CA GLY A 277 33.82 29.16 10.96
C GLY A 277 34.51 28.23 9.95
N SER A 278 34.08 28.09 8.67
CA SER A 278 32.69 28.04 8.15
C SER A 278 32.51 27.39 6.74
N GLY A 279 33.57 27.09 5.96
CA GLY A 279 33.47 26.55 4.57
C GLY A 279 34.44 27.26 3.59
N GLY A 280 34.79 26.77 2.38
CA GLY A 280 34.61 25.45 1.75
C GLY A 280 35.09 25.43 0.29
N GLY A 281 35.89 24.42 -0.14
CA GLY A 281 36.38 24.34 -1.53
C GLY A 281 37.00 22.99 -1.95
N ALA A 282 36.47 22.42 -3.04
CA ALA A 282 37.14 21.54 -4.02
C ALA A 282 37.99 20.32 -3.54
N GLY A 283 37.44 19.47 -2.67
CA GLY A 283 37.89 18.06 -2.51
C GLY A 283 36.75 17.08 -2.19
N GLY A 284 35.50 17.54 -2.33
CA GLY A 284 34.39 17.10 -1.48
C GLY A 284 33.28 16.30 -2.16
N GLU A 285 33.51 15.64 -3.29
CA GLU A 285 32.45 14.84 -3.95
C GLU A 285 32.25 13.47 -3.28
N ARG A 286 33.33 12.72 -2.98
CA ARG A 286 33.24 11.42 -2.29
C ARG A 286 32.54 11.51 -0.92
N PRO A 287 32.80 12.50 -0.04
CA PRO A 287 32.08 12.63 1.24
C PRO A 287 30.60 13.03 1.09
N LYS A 288 30.26 13.83 0.06
CA LYS A 288 28.87 14.23 -0.21
C LYS A 288 28.04 13.10 -0.82
N GLU A 289 28.63 12.33 -1.73
CA GLU A 289 28.05 11.09 -2.26
C GLU A 289 27.77 10.11 -1.10
N ALA A 290 28.77 9.89 -0.26
CA ALA A 290 28.72 9.01 0.91
C ALA A 290 27.53 9.33 1.84
N SER A 291 27.41 10.59 2.25
CA SER A 291 26.31 11.09 3.10
C SER A 291 24.92 10.91 2.47
N LYS A 292 24.78 11.15 1.16
CA LYS A 292 23.48 11.07 0.46
C LYS A 292 22.97 9.65 0.21
N ILE A 293 23.84 8.66 0.04
CA ILE A 293 23.41 7.25 -0.10
C ILE A 293 22.73 6.81 1.20
N ASN A 294 23.40 7.09 2.33
CA ASN A 294 22.90 6.75 3.65
C ASN A 294 21.65 7.55 4.05
N LEU A 295 21.42 8.75 3.50
CA LEU A 295 20.19 9.52 3.73
C LEU A 295 18.92 8.71 3.38
N SER A 296 18.87 8.15 2.17
CA SER A 296 17.71 7.38 1.69
C SER A 296 17.40 6.13 2.53
N LEU A 297 18.43 5.40 2.97
CA LEU A 297 18.27 4.22 3.82
C LEU A 297 18.01 4.57 5.29
N SER A 298 18.51 5.72 5.77
CA SER A 298 18.21 6.23 7.11
C SER A 298 16.76 6.72 7.20
N ALA A 299 16.29 7.45 6.18
CA ALA A 299 14.88 7.83 6.04
C ALA A 299 13.97 6.59 6.00
N LEU A 300 14.35 5.55 5.25
CA LEU A 300 13.65 4.26 5.24
C LEU A 300 13.62 3.62 6.64
N GLY A 301 14.74 3.64 7.38
CA GLY A 301 14.80 3.20 8.77
C GLY A 301 13.87 3.97 9.71
N ASN A 302 13.80 5.29 9.56
CA ASN A 302 12.91 6.17 10.34
C ASN A 302 11.43 5.88 10.04
N VAL A 303 11.06 5.71 8.77
CA VAL A 303 9.71 5.31 8.35
C VAL A 303 9.31 3.97 8.96
N ILE A 304 10.19 2.96 8.89
CA ILE A 304 9.92 1.64 9.46
C ILE A 304 9.80 1.69 10.99
N ALA A 305 10.66 2.44 11.68
CA ALA A 305 10.58 2.62 13.13
C ALA A 305 9.28 3.32 13.55
N ALA A 306 8.87 4.38 12.84
CA ALA A 306 7.64 5.11 13.10
C ALA A 306 6.38 4.24 12.88
N LEU A 307 6.37 3.41 11.83
CA LEU A 307 5.28 2.49 11.51
C LEU A 307 5.20 1.30 12.49
N ALA A 308 6.34 0.71 12.85
CA ALA A 308 6.38 -0.45 13.75
C ALA A 308 6.04 -0.07 15.21
N GLY A 309 6.39 1.15 15.63
CA GLY A 309 6.23 1.59 17.02
C GLY A 309 4.80 1.92 17.46
N ASN A 310 3.83 2.04 16.53
CA ASN A 310 2.43 2.48 16.78
C ASN A 310 2.25 3.79 17.60
N ARG A 311 3.33 4.53 17.86
CA ARG A 311 3.35 5.76 18.69
C ARG A 311 3.47 7.05 17.88
N SER A 312 3.81 6.98 16.59
CA SER A 312 3.93 8.18 15.75
C SER A 312 2.62 8.53 15.05
N THR A 313 2.21 9.79 15.18
CA THR A 313 1.09 10.37 14.42
C THR A 313 1.47 10.77 12.99
N HIS A 314 2.77 10.98 12.73
CA HIS A 314 3.31 11.38 11.44
C HIS A 314 4.39 10.39 10.98
N ILE A 315 4.29 9.91 9.74
CA ILE A 315 5.29 9.00 9.16
C ILE A 315 6.13 9.79 8.15
N PRO A 316 7.47 9.86 8.31
CA PRO A 316 8.33 10.77 7.55
C PRO A 316 8.66 10.24 6.14
N TYR A 317 7.65 9.92 5.32
CA TYR A 317 7.88 9.46 3.95
C TYR A 317 8.60 10.50 3.09
N ARG A 318 8.48 11.79 3.41
CA ARG A 318 9.00 12.91 2.61
C ARG A 318 10.52 13.10 2.71
N ASP A 319 11.16 12.49 3.70
CA ASP A 319 12.60 12.65 4.00
C ASP A 319 13.53 12.10 2.91
N SER A 320 13.03 11.23 2.02
CA SER A 320 13.75 10.81 0.81
C SER A 320 12.83 10.49 -0.38
N LYS A 321 13.36 10.56 -1.61
CA LYS A 321 12.65 10.12 -2.82
C LYS A 321 12.25 8.64 -2.74
N LEU A 322 13.12 7.80 -2.17
CA LEU A 322 12.88 6.37 -1.98
C LEU A 322 11.66 6.13 -1.09
N THR A 323 11.59 6.77 0.08
CA THR A 323 10.48 6.60 1.02
C THR A 323 9.16 7.18 0.50
N ARG A 324 9.19 8.24 -0.32
CA ARG A 324 8.00 8.74 -1.03
C ARG A 324 7.49 7.75 -2.08
N LEU A 325 8.39 7.11 -2.82
CA LEU A 325 8.02 6.10 -3.83
C LEU A 325 7.48 4.81 -3.22
N LEU A 326 8.04 4.41 -2.07
CA LEU A 326 7.63 3.21 -1.33
C LEU A 326 6.51 3.49 -0.31
N GLN A 327 5.90 4.68 -0.31
CA GLN A 327 4.83 5.07 0.63
C GLN A 327 3.62 4.10 0.58
N ASP A 328 3.22 3.64 -0.61
CA ASP A 328 2.16 2.62 -0.72
C ASP A 328 2.63 1.22 -0.29
N SER A 329 3.92 0.94 -0.38
CA SER A 329 4.54 -0.34 0.01
C SER A 329 4.73 -0.48 1.53
N LEU A 330 4.74 0.63 2.27
CA LEU A 330 5.04 0.66 3.69
C LEU A 330 3.88 1.33 4.42
N GLY A 331 2.93 0.55 4.93
CA GLY A 331 1.73 1.04 5.61
C GLY A 331 0.57 1.47 4.69
N GLY A 332 0.74 1.41 3.37
CA GLY A 332 -0.22 1.88 2.36
C GLY A 332 -0.96 0.78 1.61
N ASN A 333 -1.36 1.08 0.36
CA ASN A 333 -2.06 0.15 -0.53
C ASN A 333 -1.08 -0.70 -1.35
N ALA A 334 -0.46 -1.69 -0.73
CA ALA A 334 0.23 -2.78 -1.42
C ALA A 334 0.42 -4.00 -0.51
N LYS A 335 0.56 -5.19 -1.12
CA LYS A 335 1.19 -6.34 -0.47
C LYS A 335 2.70 -6.20 -0.61
N THR A 336 3.47 -6.50 0.44
CA THR A 336 4.91 -6.21 0.44
C THR A 336 5.71 -7.31 1.10
N ILE A 337 6.82 -7.66 0.43
CA ILE A 337 7.82 -8.63 0.86
C ILE A 337 9.16 -7.91 0.99
N MET A 338 9.78 -8.02 2.16
CA MET A 338 11.18 -7.67 2.39
C MET A 338 12.03 -8.94 2.38
N VAL A 339 13.09 -8.96 1.58
CA VAL A 339 14.15 -9.97 1.66
C VAL A 339 15.38 -9.37 2.33
N ALA A 340 15.65 -9.78 3.57
CA ALA A 340 16.83 -9.40 4.33
C ALA A 340 18.02 -10.29 3.95
N THR A 341 18.99 -9.79 3.19
CA THR A 341 20.15 -10.57 2.74
C THR A 341 21.34 -10.41 3.69
N LEU A 342 21.95 -11.53 4.08
CA LEU A 342 22.92 -11.63 5.16
C LEU A 342 24.23 -12.30 4.71
N GLY A 343 25.35 -11.81 5.25
CA GLY A 343 26.68 -12.38 5.06
C GLY A 343 27.05 -13.31 6.23
N PRO A 344 27.50 -14.55 5.99
CA PRO A 344 27.80 -15.51 7.05
C PRO A 344 29.08 -15.22 7.84
N ALA A 345 29.98 -14.38 7.32
CA ALA A 345 31.33 -14.18 7.84
C ALA A 345 31.40 -13.29 9.09
N SER A 346 32.35 -13.60 9.98
CA SER A 346 32.54 -12.91 11.27
C SER A 346 32.74 -11.38 11.18
N HIS A 347 33.34 -10.87 10.11
CA HIS A 347 33.53 -9.43 9.90
C HIS A 347 32.21 -8.66 9.62
N SER A 348 31.16 -9.36 9.17
CA SER A 348 29.83 -8.81 8.87
C SER A 348 28.88 -8.83 10.08
N TYR A 349 29.35 -9.15 11.29
CA TYR A 349 28.50 -9.22 12.50
C TYR A 349 27.66 -7.96 12.73
N ASP A 350 28.28 -6.78 12.74
CA ASP A 350 27.59 -5.51 13.05
C ASP A 350 26.50 -5.18 12.02
N GLU A 351 26.77 -5.44 10.75
CA GLU A 351 25.88 -5.17 9.62
C GLU A 351 24.76 -6.20 9.51
N SER A 352 25.06 -7.47 9.81
CA SER A 352 24.06 -8.55 9.89
C SER A 352 23.11 -8.33 11.06
N LEU A 353 23.63 -7.91 12.22
CA LEU A 353 22.80 -7.52 13.38
C LEU A 353 21.90 -6.33 13.05
N SER A 354 22.44 -5.32 12.37
CA SER A 354 21.68 -4.13 11.94
C SER A 354 20.58 -4.50 10.94
N THR A 355 20.90 -5.36 9.96
CA THR A 355 19.95 -5.91 8.98
C THR A 355 18.84 -6.73 9.65
N LEU A 356 19.19 -7.62 10.59
CA LEU A 356 18.24 -8.44 11.35
C LEU A 356 17.31 -7.60 12.24
N ARG A 357 17.85 -6.56 12.91
CA ARG A 357 17.05 -5.62 13.71
C ARG A 357 16.09 -4.80 12.85
N PHE A 358 16.54 -4.31 11.70
CA PHE A 358 15.71 -3.59 10.72
C PHE A 358 14.57 -4.49 10.20
N ALA A 359 14.90 -5.71 9.76
CA ALA A 359 13.95 -6.72 9.32
C ALA A 359 12.91 -7.07 10.42
N ASN A 360 13.36 -7.24 11.66
CA ASN A 360 12.49 -7.56 12.79
C ASN A 360 11.55 -6.40 13.19
N ARG A 361 11.92 -5.14 12.89
CA ARG A 361 10.99 -3.99 12.97
C ARG A 361 10.00 -4.01 11.81
N ALA A 362 10.47 -4.24 10.57
CA ALA A 362 9.67 -4.20 9.35
C ALA A 362 8.45 -5.16 9.37
N LYS A 363 8.59 -6.35 9.96
CA LYS A 363 7.49 -7.36 10.02
C LYS A 363 6.25 -6.91 10.80
N ASN A 364 6.38 -5.85 11.61
CA ASN A 364 5.26 -5.29 12.39
C ASN A 364 4.48 -4.21 11.61
N ILE A 365 4.94 -3.82 10.42
CA ILE A 365 4.24 -2.87 9.55
C ILE A 365 2.96 -3.52 9.04
N LYS A 366 1.85 -2.77 9.07
CA LYS A 366 0.54 -3.21 8.62
C LYS A 366 0.08 -2.42 7.40
N ASN A 367 0.04 -3.09 6.26
CA ASN A 367 -0.47 -2.55 5.00
C ASN A 367 -1.99 -2.76 4.90
N LYS A 368 -2.62 -2.07 3.95
CA LYS A 368 -4.06 -2.17 3.63
C LYS A 368 -4.24 -2.39 2.13
N PRO A 369 -3.79 -3.54 1.59
CA PRO A 369 -3.92 -3.86 0.18
C PRO A 369 -5.39 -3.92 -0.24
N ARG A 370 -5.71 -3.29 -1.37
CA ARG A 370 -6.98 -3.42 -2.09
C ARG A 370 -6.69 -3.78 -3.55
N VAL A 371 -7.66 -4.41 -4.21
CA VAL A 371 -7.66 -4.49 -5.67
C VAL A 371 -7.88 -3.07 -6.21
N ASN A 372 -7.14 -2.69 -7.25
CA ASN A 372 -7.39 -1.46 -7.99
C ASN A 372 -8.31 -1.78 -9.17
N GLU A 373 -9.62 -1.67 -8.93
CA GLU A 373 -10.71 -1.76 -9.92
C GLU A 373 -11.12 -0.33 -10.37
N ASP A 374 -11.81 -0.18 -11.50
CA ASP A 374 -12.49 1.09 -11.82
C ASP A 374 -13.48 1.43 -10.66
N PRO A 375 -13.59 2.69 -10.24
CA PRO A 375 -14.58 3.09 -9.24
C PRO A 375 -16.02 2.64 -9.56
N LYS A 376 -16.40 2.57 -10.85
CA LYS A 376 -17.72 2.09 -11.30
C LYS A 376 -17.89 0.59 -11.03
N ASP A 377 -16.91 -0.21 -11.41
CA ASP A 377 -16.88 -1.66 -11.22
C ASP A 377 -16.91 -2.01 -9.73
N THR A 378 -16.16 -1.25 -8.93
CA THR A 378 -16.13 -1.37 -7.46
C THR A 378 -17.53 -1.16 -6.86
N LEU A 379 -18.22 -0.08 -7.25
CA LEU A 379 -19.58 0.19 -6.77
C LEU A 379 -20.60 -0.85 -7.28
N LEU A 380 -20.50 -1.26 -8.55
CA LEU A 380 -21.35 -2.31 -9.13
C LEU A 380 -21.24 -3.62 -8.34
N ARG A 381 -20.03 -4.05 -7.99
CA ARG A 381 -19.79 -5.26 -7.20
C ARG A 381 -20.29 -5.13 -5.76
N GLU A 382 -20.07 -3.99 -5.10
CA GLU A 382 -20.63 -3.74 -3.75
C GLU A 382 -22.17 -3.78 -3.76
N PHE A 383 -22.82 -3.21 -4.78
CA PHE A 383 -24.28 -3.31 -4.94
C PHE A 383 -24.74 -4.74 -5.27
N GLN A 384 -24.04 -5.48 -6.13
CA GLN A 384 -24.38 -6.88 -6.44
C GLN A 384 -24.25 -7.80 -5.20
N GLU A 385 -23.18 -7.64 -4.40
CA GLU A 385 -23.01 -8.37 -3.14
C GLU A 385 -24.16 -8.06 -2.15
N GLU A 386 -24.55 -6.80 -2.00
CA GLU A 386 -25.64 -6.42 -1.09
C GLU A 386 -27.01 -6.87 -1.62
N ILE A 387 -27.26 -6.81 -2.93
CA ILE A 387 -28.48 -7.38 -3.55
C ILE A 387 -28.56 -8.89 -3.31
N ALA A 388 -27.45 -9.63 -3.48
CA ALA A 388 -27.41 -11.07 -3.21
C ALA A 388 -27.67 -11.38 -1.72
N ARG A 389 -27.08 -10.59 -0.82
CA ARG A 389 -27.29 -10.67 0.63
C ARG A 389 -28.74 -10.38 1.02
N LEU A 390 -29.37 -9.36 0.44
CA LEU A 390 -30.77 -9.00 0.67
C LEU A 390 -31.72 -10.07 0.13
N LYS A 391 -31.48 -10.60 -1.08
CA LYS A 391 -32.23 -11.75 -1.63
C LYS A 391 -32.15 -12.98 -0.70
N ALA A 392 -30.97 -13.31 -0.18
CA ALA A 392 -30.80 -14.41 0.77
C ALA A 392 -31.49 -14.16 2.13
N GLN A 393 -31.63 -12.90 2.56
CA GLN A 393 -32.42 -12.54 3.75
C GLN A 393 -33.93 -12.65 3.50
N LEU A 394 -34.40 -12.30 2.29
CA LEU A 394 -35.80 -12.42 1.88
C LEU A 394 -36.22 -13.89 1.71
N GLU A 395 -35.35 -14.75 1.17
CA GLU A 395 -35.56 -16.20 1.15
C GLU A 395 -35.63 -16.78 2.58
N LYS A 396 -34.71 -16.39 3.46
CA LYS A 396 -34.74 -16.82 4.88
C LYS A 396 -35.96 -16.32 5.65
N ARG A 397 -36.58 -15.22 5.23
CA ARG A 397 -37.87 -14.73 5.75
C ARG A 397 -39.11 -15.35 5.08
N GLY A 398 -38.93 -16.29 4.14
CA GLY A 398 -40.02 -17.02 3.50
C GLY A 398 -40.84 -16.22 2.48
N MET A 399 -40.42 -14.98 2.14
CA MET A 399 -41.17 -14.09 1.25
C MET A 399 -41.11 -14.49 -0.24
N LEU A 400 -40.29 -15.48 -0.60
CA LEU A 400 -40.22 -16.08 -1.94
C LEU A 400 -40.91 -17.47 -1.99
N GLY A 401 -41.96 -17.66 -1.20
CA GLY A 401 -42.75 -18.89 -1.17
C GLY A 401 -43.50 -19.17 -2.48
N LYS A 402 -43.12 -20.24 -3.19
CA LYS A 402 -43.85 -20.76 -4.36
C LYS A 402 -45.33 -21.04 -4.00
N ARG A 403 -46.28 -20.39 -4.69
CA ARG A 403 -47.73 -20.60 -4.51
C ARG A 403 -48.09 -22.10 -4.52
N PRO A 404 -48.72 -22.65 -3.47
CA PRO A 404 -49.14 -24.04 -3.46
C PRO A 404 -50.34 -24.27 -4.39
N ARG A 405 -50.21 -25.17 -5.37
CA ARG A 405 -51.33 -25.56 -6.25
C ARG A 405 -52.38 -26.31 -5.44
N ARG A 406 -53.53 -25.67 -5.15
CA ARG A 406 -54.69 -26.31 -4.51
C ARG A 406 -55.15 -27.53 -5.33
N LYS A 407 -54.90 -28.75 -4.81
CA LYS A 407 -55.56 -29.96 -5.30
C LYS A 407 -57.01 -29.95 -4.80
N SER A 408 -57.96 -29.64 -5.69
CA SER A 408 -59.39 -29.88 -5.44
C SER A 408 -59.72 -31.33 -5.80
N SER A 409 -60.17 -32.11 -4.81
CA SER A 409 -60.57 -33.50 -4.98
C SER A 409 -62.07 -33.61 -5.22
N ARG A 410 -62.50 -34.09 -6.40
CA ARG A 410 -63.89 -34.50 -6.62
C ARG A 410 -64.03 -35.80 -7.41
N ARG A 411 -63.65 -36.88 -6.75
CA ARG A 411 -64.38 -38.17 -6.67
C ARG A 411 -65.13 -38.60 -7.94
N LYS A 412 -64.44 -39.30 -8.85
CA LYS A 412 -65.10 -40.15 -9.87
C LYS A 412 -65.76 -41.35 -9.18
N LYS A 413 -67.04 -41.61 -9.47
CA LYS A 413 -67.69 -42.91 -9.28
C LYS A 413 -68.35 -43.27 -10.61
N ALA A 414 -68.03 -44.43 -11.16
CA ALA A 414 -68.51 -44.87 -12.47
C ALA A 414 -69.91 -45.49 -12.38
N VAL A 415 -70.70 -45.35 -13.45
CA VAL A 415 -71.65 -46.36 -14.00
C VAL A 415 -71.71 -46.18 -15.54
N SER A 416 -72.02 -47.27 -16.23
CA SER A 416 -72.04 -47.55 -17.67
C SER A 416 -72.72 -46.57 -18.64
N ALA A 417 -72.26 -46.60 -19.90
CA ALA A 417 -72.95 -46.06 -21.08
C ALA A 417 -74.18 -46.90 -21.50
N PRO A 418 -75.09 -46.29 -22.28
CA PRO A 418 -75.38 -46.83 -23.62
C PRO A 418 -75.48 -45.74 -24.73
N PRO A 419 -75.42 -46.09 -26.03
CA PRO A 419 -75.40 -45.12 -27.14
C PRO A 419 -76.72 -45.03 -27.95
N GLY A 420 -76.97 -43.88 -28.60
CA GLY A 420 -77.85 -43.79 -29.78
C GLY A 420 -78.64 -42.47 -29.98
N TYR A 421 -78.38 -41.78 -31.11
CA TYR A 421 -79.20 -40.73 -31.77
C TYR A 421 -79.37 -39.35 -31.07
N PRO A 422 -79.71 -38.26 -31.79
CA PRO A 422 -79.05 -37.72 -33.00
C PRO A 422 -78.98 -36.16 -33.07
N GLU A 423 -78.53 -35.61 -34.22
CA GLU A 423 -78.59 -34.18 -34.64
C GLU A 423 -77.72 -33.20 -33.79
N GLY A 424 -77.28 -32.02 -34.23
CA GLY A 424 -77.51 -31.19 -35.43
C GLY A 424 -76.51 -29.98 -35.41
N PRO A 425 -76.53 -29.04 -36.38
CA PRO A 425 -75.27 -28.54 -36.97
C PRO A 425 -74.95 -27.02 -36.83
N VAL A 426 -73.73 -26.66 -37.29
CA VAL A 426 -73.33 -25.50 -38.15
C VAL A 426 -72.03 -24.78 -37.68
N ILE A 427 -70.89 -24.91 -38.42
CA ILE A 427 -70.17 -23.97 -39.34
C ILE A 427 -69.85 -22.58 -38.70
N GLU A 428 -68.63 -21.97 -38.69
CA GLU A 428 -67.69 -21.45 -39.72
C GLU A 428 -66.34 -21.03 -39.06
N ALA A 429 -65.21 -20.67 -39.70
CA ALA A 429 -64.51 -20.89 -41.00
C ALA A 429 -63.07 -20.31 -40.80
N TRP A 430 -61.94 -20.96 -41.14
CA TRP A 430 -61.22 -21.06 -42.44
C TRP A 430 -60.69 -19.76 -43.08
N VAL A 431 -59.57 -19.93 -43.85
CA VAL A 431 -58.76 -18.94 -44.63
C VAL A 431 -57.71 -18.18 -43.78
N ALA A 432 -56.42 -18.01 -44.15
CA ALA A 432 -55.52 -18.67 -45.13
C ALA A 432 -54.02 -18.34 -44.83
N GLU A 433 -53.11 -18.59 -45.78
CA GLU A 433 -51.65 -18.33 -45.80
C GLU A 433 -51.30 -17.06 -46.63
N GLU A 434 -50.05 -16.56 -46.56
CA GLU A 434 -49.09 -16.40 -47.71
C GLU A 434 -47.86 -15.49 -47.39
N GLU A 435 -46.92 -15.40 -48.33
CA GLU A 435 -45.47 -15.10 -48.17
C GLU A 435 -45.01 -13.67 -48.58
N ASP A 436 -43.70 -13.37 -48.33
CA ASP A 436 -42.84 -12.29 -48.87
C ASP A 436 -43.27 -10.81 -48.74
N ASP A 437 -42.40 -9.82 -48.42
CA ASP A 437 -41.17 -9.47 -49.14
C ASP A 437 -40.21 -8.55 -48.32
N ASN A 438 -38.96 -8.46 -48.80
CA ASN A 438 -37.83 -7.54 -48.54
C ASN A 438 -37.81 -6.46 -47.40
N ASN A 439 -36.69 -6.52 -46.67
CA ASN A 439 -35.78 -5.39 -46.33
C ASN A 439 -36.33 -4.10 -45.68
N ASN A 440 -36.19 -3.98 -44.35
CA ASN A 440 -35.50 -2.81 -43.78
C ASN A 440 -34.94 -3.02 -42.36
N ASN A 441 -33.94 -2.22 -41.98
CA ASN A 441 -33.36 -2.17 -40.64
C ASN A 441 -34.36 -1.68 -39.57
N HIS A 442 -34.77 -2.54 -38.64
CA HIS A 442 -34.96 -2.14 -37.23
C HIS A 442 -34.99 -3.35 -36.27
N ARG A 443 -33.93 -3.51 -35.47
CA ARG A 443 -33.98 -4.34 -34.27
C ARG A 443 -34.67 -3.52 -33.17
N PRO A 444 -35.79 -3.96 -32.56
CA PRO A 444 -36.44 -3.18 -31.51
C PRO A 444 -35.53 -3.04 -30.29
N PRO A 445 -35.45 -1.85 -29.66
CA PRO A 445 -34.83 -1.70 -28.34
C PRO A 445 -35.61 -2.51 -27.29
N GLN A 446 -34.93 -3.01 -26.25
CA GLN A 446 -35.59 -3.60 -25.08
C GLN A 446 -35.64 -2.59 -23.91
N PRO A 447 -36.81 -2.00 -23.62
CA PRO A 447 -37.07 -1.34 -22.34
C PRO A 447 -38.32 -1.87 -21.60
N ILE A 448 -38.81 -3.08 -21.91
CA ILE A 448 -40.14 -3.56 -21.47
C ILE A 448 -40.12 -4.24 -20.09
N LEU A 449 -38.97 -4.74 -19.61
CA LEU A 449 -38.92 -5.57 -18.40
C LEU A 449 -39.02 -4.77 -17.08
N GLU A 450 -38.60 -3.50 -17.07
CA GLU A 450 -38.45 -2.69 -15.86
C GLU A 450 -39.80 -2.10 -15.37
N SER A 451 -40.58 -1.51 -16.28
CA SER A 451 -41.92 -0.97 -15.98
C SER A 451 -42.91 -2.04 -15.46
N ALA A 452 -42.73 -3.30 -15.87
CA ALA A 452 -43.54 -4.41 -15.37
C ALA A 452 -43.18 -4.81 -13.93
N LEU A 453 -41.94 -4.54 -13.47
CA LEU A 453 -41.49 -4.79 -12.11
C LEU A 453 -41.94 -3.69 -11.14
N GLU A 454 -41.88 -2.42 -11.57
CA GLU A 454 -42.38 -1.27 -10.80
C GLU A 454 -43.88 -1.43 -10.46
N LYS A 455 -44.73 -1.65 -11.48
CA LYS A 455 -46.17 -1.86 -11.28
C LYS A 455 -46.50 -3.04 -10.36
N ASN A 456 -45.70 -4.11 -10.40
CA ASN A 456 -45.91 -5.26 -9.52
C ASN A 456 -45.54 -4.95 -8.06
N MET A 457 -44.59 -4.04 -7.82
CA MET A 457 -44.23 -3.60 -6.47
C MET A 457 -45.30 -2.67 -5.87
N GLU A 458 -45.80 -1.71 -6.65
CA GLU A 458 -46.88 -0.79 -6.23
C GLU A 458 -48.15 -1.57 -5.84
N ASN A 459 -48.60 -2.49 -6.71
CA ASN A 459 -49.76 -3.34 -6.45
C ASN A 459 -49.61 -4.16 -5.14
N TYR A 460 -48.43 -4.72 -4.88
CA TYR A 460 -48.17 -5.49 -3.66
C TYR A 460 -48.22 -4.62 -2.40
N LEU A 461 -47.61 -3.43 -2.44
CA LEU A 461 -47.62 -2.47 -1.33
C LEU A 461 -49.04 -1.97 -1.00
N GLN A 462 -49.86 -1.76 -2.02
CA GLN A 462 -51.25 -1.34 -1.86
C GLN A 462 -52.11 -2.45 -1.24
N GLU A 463 -51.95 -3.70 -1.69
CA GLU A 463 -52.65 -4.87 -1.16
C GLU A 463 -52.29 -5.19 0.33
N GLN A 464 -51.06 -4.88 0.77
CA GLN A 464 -50.68 -5.01 2.19
C GLN A 464 -51.31 -3.93 3.07
N LYS A 465 -51.43 -2.71 2.56
CA LYS A 465 -52.01 -1.59 3.29
C LYS A 465 -53.52 -1.81 3.52
N GLU A 466 -54.23 -2.24 2.48
CA GLU A 466 -55.67 -2.53 2.52
C GLU A 466 -55.99 -3.62 3.56
N ARG A 467 -55.22 -4.73 3.58
CA ARG A 467 -55.31 -5.78 4.61
C ARG A 467 -55.14 -5.26 6.05
N LEU A 468 -54.18 -4.35 6.28
CA LEU A 468 -53.95 -3.78 7.61
C LEU A 468 -55.07 -2.83 8.06
N GLU A 469 -55.71 -2.14 7.12
CA GLU A 469 -56.88 -1.29 7.39
C GLU A 469 -58.14 -2.13 7.67
N GLU A 470 -58.35 -3.24 6.95
CA GLU A 470 -59.41 -4.23 7.22
C GLU A 470 -59.27 -4.88 8.61
N GLU A 471 -58.06 -5.32 8.99
CA GLU A 471 -57.81 -5.89 10.32
C GLU A 471 -58.03 -4.86 11.44
N LYS A 472 -57.66 -3.59 11.23
CA LYS A 472 -57.91 -2.51 12.20
C LYS A 472 -59.42 -2.31 12.42
N ALA A 473 -60.21 -2.31 11.35
CA ALA A 473 -61.66 -2.20 11.42
C ALA A 473 -62.31 -3.41 12.14
N ALA A 474 -61.86 -4.63 11.86
CA ALA A 474 -62.36 -5.84 12.52
C ALA A 474 -62.10 -5.83 14.04
N ILE A 475 -60.90 -5.43 14.47
CA ILE A 475 -60.55 -5.27 15.90
C ILE A 475 -61.41 -4.16 16.55
N GLN A 476 -61.72 -3.10 15.82
CA GLN A 476 -62.55 -2.00 16.30
C GLN A 476 -64.03 -2.39 16.51
N ASP A 477 -64.57 -3.36 15.78
CA ASP A 477 -65.97 -3.79 15.90
C ASP A 477 -66.18 -4.98 16.88
N ASP A 478 -65.11 -5.71 17.24
CA ASP A 478 -65.21 -6.83 18.21
C ASP A 478 -65.61 -6.34 19.62
N ARG A 479 -66.73 -6.84 20.15
CA ARG A 479 -67.29 -6.50 21.47
C ARG A 479 -66.90 -7.52 22.57
N SER A 480 -66.11 -8.55 22.26
CA SER A 480 -65.69 -9.59 23.21
C SER A 480 -64.36 -9.28 23.93
N LEU A 481 -63.54 -8.38 23.38
CA LEU A 481 -62.23 -8.01 23.91
C LEU A 481 -62.30 -6.95 25.02
N VAL A 482 -61.44 -7.09 26.03
CA VAL A 482 -61.26 -6.09 27.10
C VAL A 482 -60.72 -4.79 26.49
N SER A 483 -61.23 -3.62 26.92
CA SER A 483 -60.92 -2.35 26.23
C SER A 483 -59.42 -2.00 26.24
N GLU A 484 -58.67 -2.38 27.27
CA GLU A 484 -57.22 -2.17 27.33
C GLU A 484 -56.44 -3.02 26.32
N GLU A 485 -56.84 -4.28 26.06
CA GLU A 485 -56.21 -5.13 25.05
C GLU A 485 -56.57 -4.66 23.63
N LYS A 486 -57.84 -4.32 23.42
CA LYS A 486 -58.33 -3.73 22.18
C LYS A 486 -57.59 -2.44 21.83
N GLN A 487 -57.35 -1.57 22.82
CA GLN A 487 -56.62 -0.32 22.61
C GLN A 487 -55.13 -0.56 22.29
N LYS A 488 -54.45 -1.47 23.00
CA LYS A 488 -53.06 -1.85 22.69
C LYS A 488 -52.90 -2.41 21.28
N LEU A 489 -53.81 -3.28 20.83
CA LEU A 489 -53.78 -3.86 19.49
C LEU A 489 -54.01 -2.81 18.39
N LEU A 490 -54.88 -1.83 18.64
CA LEU A 490 -55.11 -0.70 17.73
C LEU A 490 -53.87 0.22 17.65
N GLU A 491 -53.24 0.55 18.78
CA GLU A 491 -52.01 1.34 18.85
C GLU A 491 -50.83 0.63 18.14
N GLU A 492 -50.68 -0.69 18.31
CA GLU A 492 -49.63 -1.48 17.64
C GLU A 492 -49.83 -1.54 16.12
N LYS A 493 -51.07 -1.72 15.65
CA LYS A 493 -51.42 -1.70 14.22
C LYS A 493 -51.27 -0.31 13.59
N GLU A 494 -51.61 0.74 14.32
CA GLU A 494 -51.43 2.12 13.88
C GLU A 494 -49.96 2.50 13.72
N LYS A 495 -49.12 2.11 14.69
CA LYS A 495 -47.66 2.24 14.60
C LYS A 495 -47.08 1.49 13.40
N MET A 496 -47.54 0.26 13.15
CA MET A 496 -47.09 -0.56 12.02
C MET A 496 -47.47 0.05 10.65
N LEU A 497 -48.66 0.67 10.55
CA LEU A 497 -49.08 1.44 9.36
C LEU A 497 -48.23 2.70 9.15
N GLU A 498 -47.80 3.37 10.22
CA GLU A 498 -46.98 4.57 10.12
C GLU A 498 -45.51 4.26 9.75
N ASP A 499 -44.94 3.19 10.30
CA ASP A 499 -43.60 2.72 9.92
C ASP A 499 -43.57 2.28 8.44
N LEU A 500 -44.61 1.60 7.95
CA LEU A 500 -44.76 1.24 6.52
C LEU A 500 -44.86 2.48 5.61
N ARG A 501 -45.57 3.54 6.04
CA ARG A 501 -45.63 4.83 5.32
C ARG A 501 -44.25 5.50 5.24
N ARG A 502 -43.46 5.47 6.31
CA ARG A 502 -42.10 6.05 6.33
C ARG A 502 -41.16 5.29 5.41
N GLU A 503 -41.28 3.97 5.34
CA GLU A 503 -40.51 3.14 4.42
C GLU A 503 -40.87 3.45 2.95
N GLN A 504 -42.16 3.56 2.62
CA GLN A 504 -42.63 4.00 1.29
C GLN A 504 -42.05 5.37 0.90
N GLN A 505 -42.21 6.39 1.76
CA GLN A 505 -41.70 7.74 1.51
C GLN A 505 -40.17 7.77 1.33
N ALA A 506 -39.43 6.95 2.08
CA ALA A 506 -37.98 6.84 1.94
C ALA A 506 -37.59 6.21 0.59
N THR A 507 -38.30 5.18 0.13
CA THR A 507 -38.05 4.57 -1.20
C THR A 507 -38.39 5.52 -2.35
N GLU A 508 -39.48 6.27 -2.25
CA GLU A 508 -39.91 7.25 -3.25
C GLU A 508 -38.93 8.43 -3.37
N LEU A 509 -38.43 8.94 -2.23
CA LEU A 509 -37.35 9.94 -2.19
C LEU A 509 -36.05 9.43 -2.82
N LEU A 510 -35.74 8.14 -2.66
CA LEU A 510 -34.54 7.52 -3.25
C LEU A 510 -34.69 7.36 -4.77
N ALA A 511 -35.85 6.94 -5.25
CA ALA A 511 -36.19 6.83 -6.67
C ALA A 511 -36.21 8.21 -7.35
N ALA A 512 -36.78 9.24 -6.70
CA ALA A 512 -36.74 10.62 -7.19
C ALA A 512 -35.30 11.15 -7.27
N LYS A 513 -34.43 10.85 -6.29
CA LYS A 513 -33.00 11.17 -6.34
C LYS A 513 -32.28 10.45 -7.48
N TYR A 514 -32.59 9.19 -7.73
CA TYR A 514 -32.01 8.41 -8.82
C TYR A 514 -32.35 9.04 -10.17
N LYS A 515 -33.63 9.30 -10.44
CA LYS A 515 -34.13 9.95 -11.66
C LYS A 515 -33.58 11.38 -11.87
N ALA A 516 -33.30 12.09 -10.77
CA ALA A 516 -32.66 13.41 -10.77
C ALA A 516 -31.12 13.38 -10.92
N MET A 517 -30.47 12.21 -10.78
CA MET A 517 -29.06 12.00 -11.14
C MET A 517 -28.93 11.48 -12.57
N GLU A 518 -29.82 10.59 -13.00
CA GLU A 518 -29.89 10.06 -14.37
C GLU A 518 -30.09 11.18 -15.41
N SER A 519 -31.03 12.10 -15.16
CA SER A 519 -31.26 13.27 -16.02
C SER A 519 -30.08 14.27 -16.08
N LYS A 520 -29.07 14.11 -15.22
CA LYS A 520 -27.82 14.91 -15.24
C LYS A 520 -26.65 14.21 -15.93
N LEU A 521 -26.79 12.94 -16.29
CA LEU A 521 -25.78 12.15 -17.01
C LEU A 521 -26.00 12.12 -18.53
N LEU A 522 -27.17 12.56 -19.00
CA LEU A 522 -27.57 12.57 -20.41
C LEU A 522 -28.00 13.96 -20.88
N ILE A 523 -27.01 14.84 -21.12
CA ILE A 523 -26.93 15.84 -22.20
C ILE A 523 -25.53 16.47 -22.14
N GLY A 524 -24.78 16.39 -23.24
CA GLY A 524 -23.48 17.06 -23.34
C GLY A 524 -23.63 18.54 -23.66
N GLY A 525 -23.00 19.44 -22.90
CA GLY A 525 -22.94 20.85 -23.29
C GLY A 525 -22.60 21.89 -22.20
N ARG A 526 -21.29 22.15 -22.04
CA ARG A 526 -20.67 23.39 -21.51
C ARG A 526 -20.63 23.68 -20.00
N ASN A 527 -19.57 24.44 -19.66
CA ASN A 527 -19.26 25.15 -18.40
C ASN A 527 -18.89 24.32 -17.17
N ILE A 528 -17.63 23.85 -17.18
CA ILE A 528 -16.99 23.00 -16.16
C ILE A 528 -16.50 23.78 -14.91
N MET A 529 -16.41 25.11 -14.94
CA MET A 529 -15.75 25.87 -13.85
C MET A 529 -16.62 26.13 -12.62
N ASP A 530 -17.91 26.46 -12.76
CA ASP A 530 -18.74 26.81 -11.59
C ASP A 530 -19.18 25.57 -10.78
N HIS A 531 -19.54 24.48 -11.47
CA HIS A 531 -19.98 23.23 -10.83
C HIS A 531 -18.88 22.56 -9.97
N THR A 532 -17.61 22.74 -10.34
CA THR A 532 -16.48 22.13 -9.63
C THR A 532 -16.30 22.75 -8.23
N ASN A 533 -16.53 24.06 -8.09
CA ASN A 533 -16.39 24.75 -6.80
C ASN A 533 -17.52 24.41 -5.82
N GLU A 534 -18.77 24.27 -6.28
CA GLU A 534 -19.89 23.86 -5.43
C GLU A 534 -19.74 22.40 -4.97
N GLN A 535 -19.31 21.50 -5.85
CA GLN A 535 -19.04 20.10 -5.50
C GLN A 535 -17.90 19.96 -4.48
N GLN A 536 -16.81 20.73 -4.62
CA GLN A 536 -15.72 20.74 -3.64
C GLN A 536 -16.20 21.17 -2.24
N LYS A 537 -16.98 22.25 -2.16
CA LYS A 537 -17.52 22.77 -0.88
C LYS A 537 -18.45 21.76 -0.19
N MET A 538 -19.25 21.05 -0.97
CA MET A 538 -20.17 20.02 -0.46
C MET A 538 -19.44 18.75 0.00
N LEU A 539 -18.37 18.35 -0.70
CA LEU A 539 -17.48 17.26 -0.30
C LEU A 539 -16.71 17.58 0.98
N GLU A 540 -16.31 18.84 1.19
CA GLU A 540 -15.56 19.27 2.38
C GLU A 540 -16.44 19.24 3.64
N LEU A 541 -17.67 19.73 3.56
CA LEU A 541 -18.69 19.57 4.62
C LEU A 541 -18.96 18.10 4.95
N LYS A 542 -19.14 17.24 3.93
CA LYS A 542 -19.31 15.79 4.15
C LYS A 542 -18.10 15.11 4.77
N ARG A 543 -16.87 15.57 4.47
CA ARG A 543 -15.65 15.07 5.12
C ARG A 543 -15.58 15.42 6.61
N GLN A 544 -16.02 16.62 7.01
CA GLN A 544 -16.09 17.00 8.42
C GLN A 544 -17.12 16.16 9.19
N GLU A 545 -18.31 15.97 8.62
CA GLU A 545 -19.38 15.16 9.20
C GLU A 545 -18.95 13.68 9.42
N ILE A 546 -18.27 13.07 8.43
CA ILE A 546 -17.70 11.72 8.54
C ILE A 546 -16.56 11.66 9.57
N ALA A 547 -15.78 12.73 9.74
CA ALA A 547 -14.70 12.79 10.72
C ALA A 547 -15.23 12.82 12.17
N GLU A 548 -16.29 13.59 12.44
CA GLU A 548 -16.97 13.57 13.74
C GLU A 548 -17.60 12.21 14.04
N GLN A 549 -18.27 11.61 13.05
CA GLN A 549 -18.92 10.31 13.21
C GLN A 549 -17.91 9.21 13.56
N LYS A 550 -16.75 9.18 12.88
CA LYS A 550 -15.63 8.27 13.20
C LYS A 550 -14.96 8.56 14.54
N ARG A 551 -15.00 9.79 15.02
CA ARG A 551 -14.47 10.14 16.35
C ARG A 551 -15.35 9.56 17.45
N ARG A 552 -16.67 9.77 17.37
CA ARG A 552 -17.65 9.18 18.31
C ARG A 552 -17.63 7.65 18.28
N GLU A 553 -17.43 7.04 17.12
CA GLU A 553 -17.29 5.58 16.98
C GLU A 553 -16.05 5.03 17.71
N ARG A 554 -14.91 5.74 17.67
CA ARG A 554 -13.71 5.37 18.44
C ARG A 554 -13.85 5.56 19.94
N GLU A 555 -14.49 6.66 20.35
CA GLU A 555 -14.79 6.94 21.76
C GLU A 555 -15.66 5.80 22.35
N MET A 556 -16.73 5.39 21.65
CA MET A 556 -17.53 4.20 22.02
C MET A 556 -16.76 2.87 21.96
N GLN A 557 -15.84 2.66 21.01
CA GLN A 557 -15.03 1.44 20.95
C GLN A 557 -14.04 1.32 22.10
N GLN A 558 -13.42 2.43 22.54
CA GLN A 558 -12.56 2.43 23.73
C GLN A 558 -13.36 2.14 25.00
N GLU A 559 -14.54 2.76 25.13
CA GLU A 559 -15.45 2.50 26.25
C GLU A 559 -15.93 1.04 26.27
N MET A 560 -16.24 0.45 25.11
CA MET A 560 -16.59 -0.97 24.98
C MET A 560 -15.45 -1.90 25.36
N MET A 561 -14.19 -1.60 24.97
CA MET A 561 -13.03 -2.41 25.38
C MET A 561 -12.78 -2.36 26.89
N LEU A 562 -12.91 -1.18 27.51
CA LEU A 562 -12.81 -1.05 28.97
C LEU A 562 -13.91 -1.84 29.68
N ARG A 563 -15.12 -1.84 29.14
CA ARG A 563 -16.26 -2.61 29.66
C ARG A 563 -16.12 -4.12 29.45
N ASP A 564 -15.50 -4.55 28.35
CA ASP A 564 -15.15 -5.95 28.11
C ASP A 564 -14.03 -6.41 29.06
N GLU A 565 -13.07 -5.54 29.39
CA GLU A 565 -12.03 -5.83 30.39
C GLU A 565 -12.64 -5.95 31.81
N GLU A 566 -13.51 -5.02 32.23
CA GLU A 566 -14.29 -5.10 33.49
C GLU A 566 -15.19 -6.36 33.57
N THR A 567 -15.93 -6.67 32.51
CA THR A 567 -16.86 -7.82 32.53
C THR A 567 -16.12 -9.16 32.48
N MET A 568 -14.89 -9.20 31.98
CA MET A 568 -14.02 -10.39 32.06
C MET A 568 -13.47 -10.62 33.48
N GLU A 569 -13.43 -9.60 34.34
CA GLU A 569 -13.11 -9.75 35.77
C GLU A 569 -14.30 -10.31 36.56
N LEU A 570 -15.53 -9.91 36.25
CA LEU A 570 -16.73 -10.37 36.96
C LEU A 570 -17.11 -11.85 36.68
N ARG A 571 -16.67 -12.45 35.57
CA ARG A 571 -17.16 -13.76 35.10
C ARG A 571 -16.30 -14.97 35.49
N GLY A 572 -15.53 -14.84 36.57
CA GLY A 572 -14.72 -15.91 37.16
C GLY A 572 -15.34 -16.51 38.43
N THR A 573 -16.44 -17.25 38.31
CA THR A 573 -16.92 -18.11 39.41
C THR A 573 -15.99 -19.34 39.54
N TYR A 574 -14.97 -19.23 40.38
CA TYR A 574 -14.07 -20.35 40.70
C TYR A 574 -14.82 -21.39 41.55
N THR A 575 -14.65 -22.69 41.24
CA THR A 575 -15.32 -23.75 42.02
C THR A 575 -14.57 -24.12 43.29
N SER A 576 -13.34 -23.62 43.48
CA SER A 576 -12.56 -23.72 44.72
C SER A 576 -11.50 -22.61 44.83
N LEU A 577 -11.07 -22.30 46.05
CA LEU A 577 -9.99 -21.34 46.31
C LEU A 577 -8.66 -21.77 45.65
N GLN A 578 -8.35 -23.07 45.65
CA GLN A 578 -7.15 -23.61 44.99
C GLN A 578 -7.14 -23.32 43.48
N GLN A 579 -8.30 -23.49 42.81
CA GLN A 579 -8.42 -23.20 41.37
C GLN A 579 -8.22 -21.70 41.08
N GLU A 580 -8.75 -20.83 41.94
CA GLU A 580 -8.54 -19.38 41.86
C GLU A 580 -7.06 -19.01 42.00
N VAL A 581 -6.40 -19.54 43.04
CA VAL A 581 -4.97 -19.31 43.30
C VAL A 581 -4.11 -19.79 42.13
N GLU A 582 -4.40 -20.97 41.56
CA GLU A 582 -3.64 -21.51 40.43
C GLU A 582 -3.80 -20.66 39.15
N VAL A 583 -5.03 -20.22 38.84
CA VAL A 583 -5.31 -19.34 37.70
C VAL A 583 -4.68 -17.96 37.89
N LYS A 584 -4.81 -17.35 39.09
CA LYS A 584 -4.14 -16.07 39.41
C LYS A 584 -2.62 -16.19 39.36
N THR A 585 -2.03 -17.30 39.82
CA THR A 585 -0.58 -17.56 39.74
C THR A 585 -0.11 -17.69 38.28
N LYS A 586 -0.86 -18.39 37.42
CA LYS A 586 -0.56 -18.49 35.98
C LYS A 586 -0.67 -17.12 35.29
N LYS A 587 -1.70 -16.31 35.61
CA LYS A 587 -1.83 -14.93 35.12
C LYS A 587 -0.64 -14.06 35.57
N LEU A 588 -0.26 -14.12 36.85
CA LEU A 588 0.86 -13.36 37.42
C LEU A 588 2.19 -13.71 36.74
N LYS A 589 2.49 -15.00 36.53
CA LYS A 589 3.68 -15.44 35.77
C LYS A 589 3.70 -14.89 34.34
N LYS A 590 2.55 -14.88 33.66
CA LYS A 590 2.43 -14.34 32.28
C LYS A 590 2.60 -12.82 32.22
N LEU A 591 2.06 -12.09 33.21
CA LEU A 591 2.26 -10.64 33.33
C LEU A 591 3.72 -10.30 33.68
N TYR A 592 4.34 -11.06 34.58
CA TYR A 592 5.75 -10.87 34.94
C TYR A 592 6.70 -11.12 33.76
N ALA A 593 6.46 -12.17 32.96
CA ALA A 593 7.22 -12.43 31.74
C ALA A 593 7.08 -11.28 30.71
N LYS A 594 5.87 -10.74 30.51
CA LYS A 594 5.65 -9.55 29.68
C LYS A 594 6.38 -8.32 30.22
N LEU A 595 6.33 -8.08 31.53
CA LEU A 595 7.02 -6.96 32.18
C LEU A 595 8.54 -7.04 31.98
N GLN A 596 9.13 -8.24 32.09
CA GLN A 596 10.56 -8.43 31.85
C GLN A 596 10.95 -8.22 30.38
N ALA A 597 10.13 -8.69 29.43
CA ALA A 597 10.35 -8.44 28.00
C ALA A 597 10.32 -6.93 27.67
N VAL A 598 9.33 -6.19 28.19
CA VAL A 598 9.24 -4.73 28.01
C VAL A 598 10.40 -3.99 28.69
N LYS A 599 10.87 -4.44 29.87
CA LYS A 599 12.07 -3.87 30.50
C LYS A 599 13.33 -4.07 29.67
N ALA A 600 13.52 -5.26 29.09
CA ALA A 600 14.65 -5.52 28.19
C ALA A 600 14.59 -4.65 26.93
N GLU A 601 13.40 -4.49 26.33
CA GLU A 601 13.19 -3.62 25.17
C GLU A 601 13.47 -2.14 25.48
N ILE A 602 13.09 -1.65 26.66
CA ILE A 602 13.40 -0.29 27.12
C ILE A 602 14.92 -0.10 27.28
N GLN A 603 15.64 -1.08 27.84
CA GLN A 603 17.09 -1.02 27.98
C GLN A 603 17.78 -1.02 26.61
N ASP A 604 17.37 -1.91 25.69
CA ASP A 604 17.90 -1.96 24.32
C ASP A 604 17.69 -0.62 23.58
N GLN A 605 16.51 0.00 23.73
CA GLN A 605 16.21 1.31 23.15
C GLN A 605 17.07 2.43 23.77
N HIS A 606 17.34 2.37 25.08
CA HIS A 606 18.23 3.32 25.75
C HIS A 606 19.68 3.19 25.25
N ASP A 607 20.18 1.96 25.10
CA ASP A 607 21.51 1.70 24.59
C ASP A 607 21.64 1.99 23.08
N GLU A 608 20.56 1.90 22.29
CA GLU A 608 20.52 2.39 20.90
C GLU A 608 20.56 3.92 20.86
N TYR A 609 19.77 4.60 21.71
CA TYR A 609 19.77 6.05 21.84
C TYR A 609 21.14 6.63 22.23
N ILE A 610 21.82 6.04 23.22
CA ILE A 610 23.18 6.46 23.62
C ILE A 610 24.16 6.36 22.44
N ARG A 611 24.14 5.25 21.70
CA ARG A 611 25.00 5.05 20.53
C ARG A 611 24.71 6.05 19.41
N VAL A 612 23.43 6.27 19.08
CA VAL A 612 23.05 7.29 18.08
C VAL A 612 23.47 8.70 18.53
N ARG A 613 23.40 9.01 19.82
CA ARG A 613 23.88 10.30 20.35
C ARG A 613 25.40 10.45 20.19
N GLN A 614 26.16 9.39 20.46
CA GLN A 614 27.62 9.37 20.27
C GLN A 614 28.00 9.50 18.78
N ASP A 615 27.34 8.76 17.88
CA ASP A 615 27.52 8.88 16.43
C ASP A 615 27.30 10.34 15.94
N LEU A 616 26.25 11.01 16.46
CA LEU A 616 25.93 12.40 16.12
C LEU A 616 26.96 13.39 16.70
N GLU A 617 27.44 13.17 17.92
CA GLU A 617 28.51 13.97 18.53
C GLU A 617 29.84 13.81 17.76
N GLU A 618 30.18 12.60 17.29
CA GLU A 618 31.36 12.36 16.45
C GLU A 618 31.23 13.04 15.08
N ALA A 619 30.09 12.90 14.41
CA ALA A 619 29.83 13.56 13.13
C ALA A 619 29.87 15.09 13.25
N GLN A 620 29.31 15.66 14.32
CA GLN A 620 29.39 17.10 14.61
C GLN A 620 30.84 17.54 14.83
N ASN A 621 31.64 16.73 15.54
CA ASN A 621 33.06 17.01 15.77
C ASN A 621 33.88 16.95 14.47
N GLU A 622 33.63 15.97 13.60
CA GLU A 622 34.30 15.86 12.30
C GLU A 622 33.93 17.02 11.38
N GLN A 623 32.63 17.34 11.23
CA GLN A 623 32.18 18.51 10.49
C GLN A 623 32.83 19.78 11.02
N THR A 624 32.92 19.95 12.35
CA THR A 624 33.58 21.10 12.98
C THR A 624 35.08 21.17 12.66
N ARG A 625 35.79 20.04 12.56
CA ARG A 625 37.21 20.01 12.13
C ARG A 625 37.36 20.42 10.66
N GLU A 626 36.52 19.85 9.79
CA GLU A 626 36.54 20.17 8.35
C GLU A 626 36.21 21.65 8.10
N LEU A 627 35.25 22.19 8.85
CA LEU A 627 34.82 23.59 8.83
C LEU A 627 35.98 24.54 9.14
N LYS A 628 36.73 24.27 10.23
CA LYS A 628 37.91 25.02 10.65
C LYS A 628 39.03 24.98 9.62
N LEU A 629 39.32 23.81 9.06
CA LEU A 629 40.33 23.67 8.00
C LEU A 629 40.00 24.55 6.78
N LYS A 630 38.71 24.59 6.40
CA LYS A 630 38.26 25.38 5.26
C LYS A 630 38.42 26.90 5.47
N TYR A 631 38.20 27.40 6.69
CA TYR A 631 38.50 28.81 7.00
C TYR A 631 39.99 29.11 7.06
N LEU A 632 40.80 28.21 7.63
CA LEU A 632 42.26 28.37 7.62
C LEU A 632 42.80 28.56 6.19
N ILE A 633 42.22 27.84 5.21
CA ILE A 633 42.56 28.01 3.80
C ILE A 633 42.10 29.38 3.27
N ILE A 634 40.86 29.79 3.54
CA ILE A 634 40.34 31.10 3.09
C ILE A 634 41.17 32.26 3.65
N GLU A 635 41.51 32.24 4.94
CA GLU A 635 42.22 33.35 5.59
C GLU A 635 43.69 33.46 5.17
N ASN A 636 44.36 32.34 4.87
CA ASN A 636 45.78 32.36 4.46
C ASN A 636 45.98 32.51 2.94
N PHE A 637 45.00 32.13 2.10
CA PHE A 637 45.18 32.07 0.64
C PHE A 637 44.25 32.98 -0.17
N ILE A 638 43.22 33.62 0.43
CA ILE A 638 42.34 34.56 -0.29
C ILE A 638 42.56 35.98 0.25
N PRO A 639 43.09 36.92 -0.57
CA PRO A 639 43.27 38.31 -0.16
C PRO A 639 41.96 38.96 0.33
N PRO A 640 42.00 39.82 1.37
CA PRO A 640 40.80 40.45 1.92
C PRO A 640 39.97 41.23 0.89
N GLU A 641 40.61 41.85 -0.11
CA GLU A 641 39.92 42.58 -1.17
C GLU A 641 39.06 41.67 -2.04
N GLU A 642 39.56 40.47 -2.40
CA GLU A 642 38.81 39.48 -3.18
C GLU A 642 37.69 38.85 -2.36
N LYS A 643 37.94 38.54 -1.08
CA LYS A 643 36.90 38.09 -0.13
C LYS A 643 35.74 39.11 -0.07
N ASN A 644 36.04 40.40 0.05
CA ASN A 644 35.04 41.46 0.08
C ASN A 644 34.30 41.63 -1.26
N LYS A 645 34.98 41.54 -2.41
CA LYS A 645 34.33 41.55 -3.74
C LYS A 645 33.36 40.38 -3.93
N ILE A 646 33.69 39.21 -3.39
CA ILE A 646 32.85 38.00 -3.42
C ILE A 646 31.63 38.20 -2.51
N MET A 647 31.84 38.61 -1.25
CA MET A 647 30.75 38.81 -0.28
C MET A 647 29.77 39.91 -0.70
N ASN A 648 30.25 41.04 -1.23
CA ASN A 648 29.41 42.14 -1.71
C ASN A 648 28.54 41.79 -2.94
N ARG A 649 28.82 40.65 -3.60
CA ARG A 649 28.03 40.12 -4.72
C ARG A 649 27.17 38.94 -4.32
N LEU A 650 27.28 38.44 -3.10
CA LEU A 650 26.54 37.28 -2.62
C LEU A 650 25.18 37.74 -2.08
N PHE A 651 24.09 37.21 -2.62
CA PHE A 651 22.75 37.44 -2.09
C PHE A 651 22.02 36.10 -1.89
N LEU A 652 21.19 36.02 -0.84
CA LEU A 652 20.36 34.86 -0.60
C LEU A 652 19.11 34.97 -1.48
N ASP A 653 18.90 34.00 -2.36
CA ASP A 653 17.66 33.85 -3.09
C ASP A 653 16.64 33.16 -2.19
N CYS A 654 15.65 33.93 -1.71
CA CYS A 654 14.64 33.44 -0.77
C CYS A 654 13.58 32.51 -1.41
N GLU A 655 13.49 32.43 -2.74
CA GLU A 655 12.60 31.46 -3.41
C GLU A 655 13.27 30.09 -3.59
N GLU A 656 14.61 30.06 -3.68
CA GLU A 656 15.41 28.87 -3.95
C GLU A 656 16.28 28.41 -2.74
N GLU A 657 16.22 29.14 -1.62
CA GLU A 657 17.04 28.96 -0.39
C GLU A 657 18.56 28.85 -0.65
N GLN A 658 19.06 29.52 -1.70
CA GLN A 658 20.46 29.40 -2.14
C GLN A 658 21.16 30.75 -2.29
N TRP A 659 22.42 30.81 -1.87
CA TRP A 659 23.29 31.96 -2.09
C TRP A 659 23.72 32.02 -3.56
N LYS A 660 23.35 33.10 -4.25
CA LYS A 660 23.69 33.37 -5.65
C LYS A 660 24.61 34.58 -5.77
N PHE A 661 25.41 34.61 -6.84
CA PHE A 661 26.26 35.75 -7.16
C PHE A 661 25.56 36.72 -8.11
N GLN A 662 25.62 38.01 -7.78
CA GLN A 662 25.18 39.08 -8.66
C GLN A 662 26.06 39.11 -9.93
N PRO A 663 25.47 39.14 -11.15
CA PRO A 663 26.23 39.13 -12.40
C PRO A 663 27.21 40.31 -12.52
N LEU A 664 28.37 40.08 -13.15
CA LEU A 664 29.40 41.12 -13.37
C LEU A 664 28.99 42.16 -14.43
N VAL A 665 28.02 41.84 -15.28
CA VAL A 665 27.52 42.70 -16.35
C VAL A 665 25.99 42.64 -16.30
N PRO A 666 25.27 43.78 -16.32
CA PRO A 666 23.82 43.77 -16.45
C PRO A 666 23.45 43.16 -17.81
N ALA A 667 22.54 42.17 -17.82
CA ALA A 667 21.87 41.80 -19.06
C ALA A 667 21.15 43.05 -19.61
N GLY A 668 21.38 43.34 -20.89
CA GLY A 668 21.26 44.69 -21.44
C GLY A 668 19.84 45.28 -21.45
N VAL A 669 19.80 46.58 -21.72
CA VAL A 669 18.59 47.40 -21.88
C VAL A 669 17.57 46.72 -22.81
N LEU A 670 16.41 46.34 -22.27
CA LEU A 670 15.10 46.37 -22.96
C LEU A 670 13.94 46.32 -21.95
N THR A 671 13.18 47.43 -21.90
CA THR A 671 11.75 47.55 -21.50
C THR A 671 11.24 47.02 -20.14
N LEU A 672 11.16 47.95 -19.18
CA LEU A 672 9.97 48.27 -18.33
C LEU A 672 9.11 47.13 -17.72
N SER A 673 9.24 46.94 -16.40
CA SER A 673 8.11 46.89 -15.44
C SER A 673 8.62 46.99 -13.99
N PRO A 674 7.99 47.77 -13.09
CA PRO A 674 8.49 47.96 -11.73
C PRO A 674 7.99 46.86 -10.77
N ARG A 675 8.90 46.20 -10.04
CA ARG A 675 8.55 45.41 -8.85
C ARG A 675 9.42 45.79 -7.65
N LEU A 676 8.80 45.69 -6.49
CA LEU A 676 9.07 46.44 -5.27
C LEU A 676 10.50 46.32 -4.73
N LYS A 677 11.04 47.43 -4.23
CA LYS A 677 12.12 47.43 -3.25
C LYS A 677 11.56 46.97 -1.90
N CYS A 678 11.90 45.75 -1.46
CA CYS A 678 11.80 45.41 -0.04
C CYS A 678 13.03 45.98 0.68
N SER A 679 12.86 47.13 1.33
CA SER A 679 13.86 47.71 2.22
C SER A 679 13.92 46.92 3.54
N GLY A 680 14.89 46.01 3.64
CA GLY A 680 15.22 45.26 4.86
C GLY A 680 16.59 45.65 5.38
N THR A 681 16.70 46.77 6.09
CA THR A 681 17.90 47.09 6.88
C THR A 681 18.03 46.10 8.03
N ILE A 682 19.09 45.29 8.03
CA ILE A 682 19.56 44.60 9.24
C ILE A 682 20.87 45.28 9.66
N SER A 683 20.80 45.97 10.80
CA SER A 683 21.96 46.54 11.47
C SER A 683 22.92 45.44 11.90
N ALA A 684 24.21 45.71 11.86
CA ALA A 684 25.18 44.94 12.63
C ALA A 684 24.90 45.11 14.12
N HIS A 685 24.96 44.01 14.87
CA HIS A 685 25.44 43.91 16.25
C HIS A 685 25.78 42.45 16.56
#